data_AF-A0AA88LJH0-F1
#
_entry.id   AF-A0AA88LJH0-F1
#
_cell.length_a   1.000
_cell.length_b   1.000
_cell.length_c   1.000
_cell.angle_alpha   90.00
_cell.angle_beta   90.00
_cell.angle_gamma   90.00
#
_symmetry.space_group_name_H-M   'P 1'
#
loop_
_entity.id
_entity.type
_entity.pdbx_description
1 polymer ?
#
loop_
_entity_poly.entity_id
_entity_poly.type
_entity_poly.pdbx_seq_one_letter_code
_entity_poly.pdbx_strand_id
1 'polypeptide(L)'
;ALRLVGGNPPLKPHVDCITSRRLIRLPGLIDVHVHVREPGATHKEDYSTATAAALAGGVTLICAMPNTNPAITDKMALMTVKEAATRGARCDYGLYLGATEENYADAPALAPSVIGMKMYLNETFTTLKMDNMAAWMKHFENWPKDLPICAHAEKSNTAAVILFASLYQRSVHICHVARKEEIEVIKMAKLKGIQVTCEVAPHHLFLSENDLGSLDSKGEVRPRLATLEDQQALWNNLEFIDCFATDHAPHTLQEKTSDNPPPGFPGLETMLPLLLDAVSKGRLTVEDIVTRLHDNPRRIFNLPEQPSTWVEVDLDEEWIIPSSPAQSKCMWTPFAGRTVKGSVKRVILRGEVAYVDGNVVAAPGSGQDVRDSSTALSYLPTFKIPQIKFSPGTTGLYLPEGRKHVSSATLAAVLSGAPTAATTPTPSEGLVDRREDARSEIRVPASSKDIQEAEQPYPLSSPTPQAARPLVSPVPRPVSPQLKMRPLSPPPLVTTALATVQGLGVPVHHGLAGKSILSVDMFTKDQLTAILNLAQAFSLCVHKERRLDHILKGKIMASIFYEVSTRTSCSFSAAMQRLGGRIIHMDATTSSVQKGETLEDTITVMASYSDIVVLRHPESGAAKRAALCCNKAIINAGDGVGEHPTQALLDIFAIREEIGTVNGLTITMVGDLKNGRTVHSLARLLTLYNVQLRYVSPESLGMPVNVMSFVDSRGIRQEKFDSLEEALPDTDVLYVTRIQKERFPTIQEYKQVSGRYVITPHLMRLAKTRMVVLHPLPRVDEISPDVDSDPRAGYFRQAEGGMYVRMAVLAMALGKC
;
A
#
# COMPACT_ATOMS: atom_id res chain seq x y z
N ALA A 1 1.92 51.27 7.65
CA ALA A 1 2.86 50.39 6.91
C ALA A 1 2.36 50.11 5.49
N LEU A 2 1.53 49.08 5.26
CA LEU A 2 1.19 48.50 3.94
C LEU A 2 0.45 49.40 2.91
N ARG A 3 0.27 50.70 3.15
CA ARG A 3 -0.17 51.69 2.13
C ARG A 3 0.96 52.55 1.57
N LEU A 4 2.20 52.38 2.04
CA LEU A 4 3.37 53.22 1.70
C LEU A 4 4.41 52.51 0.81
N VAL A 5 4.21 51.24 0.48
CA VAL A 5 5.10 50.48 -0.42
C VAL A 5 4.22 49.82 -1.46
N GLY A 6 4.39 50.20 -2.73
CA GLY A 6 3.60 49.68 -3.84
C GLY A 6 4.14 48.33 -4.32
N GLY A 7 3.26 47.33 -4.40
CA GLY A 7 3.57 45.97 -4.84
C GLY A 7 3.70 44.97 -3.69
N ASN A 8 3.27 43.73 -3.94
CA ASN A 8 3.47 42.63 -2.98
C ASN A 8 4.96 42.32 -2.85
N PRO A 9 5.49 42.11 -1.63
CA PRO A 9 6.89 41.75 -1.44
C PRO A 9 7.18 40.35 -2.04
N PRO A 10 8.37 40.13 -2.63
CA PRO A 10 8.74 38.83 -3.16
C PRO A 10 8.85 37.80 -2.02
N LEU A 11 7.99 36.77 -2.06
CA LEU A 11 8.03 35.65 -1.13
C LEU A 11 9.39 34.93 -1.22
N LYS A 12 10.05 34.75 -0.07
CA LYS A 12 11.22 33.88 0.06
C LYS A 12 10.75 32.47 0.46
N PRO A 13 10.81 31.46 -0.42
CA PRO A 13 10.26 30.11 -0.14
C PRO A 13 11.16 29.26 0.78
N HIS A 14 11.97 29.90 1.62
CA HIS A 14 13.04 29.29 2.42
C HIS A 14 13.17 29.98 3.79
N VAL A 15 12.06 30.52 4.31
CA VAL A 15 11.97 31.08 5.67
C VAL A 15 10.79 30.41 6.35
N ASP A 16 11.04 29.26 6.96
CA ASP A 16 10.09 28.65 7.89
C ASP A 16 9.93 29.57 9.10
N CYS A 17 8.77 30.20 9.22
CA CYS A 17 8.35 30.78 10.48
C CYS A 17 7.99 29.63 11.43
N ILE A 18 8.57 29.62 12.63
CA ILE A 18 8.16 28.68 13.69
C ILE A 18 6.78 29.14 14.18
N THR A 19 5.73 28.70 13.49
CA THR A 19 4.36 28.80 13.98
C THR A 19 4.17 27.76 15.08
N SER A 20 3.44 28.10 16.13
CA SER A 20 3.07 27.15 17.19
C SER A 20 1.91 26.23 16.79
N ARG A 21 1.73 25.98 15.48
CA ARG A 21 0.59 25.24 14.92
C ARG A 21 1.04 23.92 14.31
N ARG A 22 0.25 22.89 14.55
CA ARG A 22 0.43 21.52 14.08
C ARG A 22 -0.03 21.39 12.63
N LEU A 23 0.86 21.78 11.72
CA LEU A 23 0.76 21.41 10.30
C LEU A 23 1.02 19.91 10.15
N ILE A 24 0.16 19.20 9.42
CA ILE A 24 0.40 17.81 8.99
C ILE A 24 0.28 17.68 7.48
N ARG A 25 0.92 16.64 6.94
CA ARG A 25 0.89 16.29 5.51
C ARG A 25 0.03 15.04 5.30
N LEU A 26 -1.05 15.19 4.53
CA LEU A 26 -1.89 14.12 4.01
C LEU A 26 -1.44 13.77 2.58
N PRO A 27 -1.75 12.55 2.07
CA PRO A 27 -1.67 12.29 0.63
C PRO A 27 -2.66 13.16 -0.15
N GLY A 28 -2.56 13.14 -1.49
CA GLY A 28 -3.58 13.73 -2.35
C GLY A 28 -4.94 13.04 -2.13
N LEU A 29 -5.94 13.76 -1.65
CA LEU A 29 -7.25 13.19 -1.34
C LEU A 29 -8.12 13.07 -2.60
N ILE A 30 -9.04 12.12 -2.56
CA ILE A 30 -9.88 11.69 -3.68
C ILE A 30 -11.34 11.78 -3.28
N ASP A 31 -12.14 12.47 -4.09
CA ASP A 31 -13.60 12.44 -3.98
C ASP A 31 -14.19 11.62 -5.12
N VAL A 32 -14.91 10.55 -4.77
CA VAL A 32 -15.47 9.60 -5.74
C VAL A 32 -16.90 9.93 -6.19
N HIS A 33 -17.48 11.05 -5.71
CA HIS A 33 -18.86 11.47 -6.04
C HIS A 33 -19.01 12.99 -6.20
N VAL A 34 -18.74 13.51 -7.41
CA VAL A 34 -18.83 14.94 -7.72
C VAL A 34 -19.73 15.19 -8.94
N HIS A 35 -20.67 16.13 -8.84
CA HIS A 35 -21.52 16.56 -9.96
C HIS A 35 -21.04 17.87 -10.57
N VAL A 36 -20.20 17.79 -11.61
CA VAL A 36 -19.51 18.95 -12.21
C VAL A 36 -20.43 19.84 -13.08
N ARG A 37 -21.63 19.38 -13.45
CA ARG A 37 -22.69 20.12 -14.20
C ARG A 37 -22.36 20.59 -15.63
N GLU A 38 -21.11 20.43 -16.07
CA GLU A 38 -20.68 20.64 -17.46
C GLU A 38 -20.59 19.30 -18.21
N PRO A 39 -21.16 19.17 -19.43
CA PRO A 39 -21.93 20.16 -20.19
C PRO A 39 -23.36 20.39 -19.68
N GLY A 40 -23.93 21.52 -20.11
CA GLY A 40 -25.37 21.78 -20.12
C GLY A 40 -25.94 22.60 -18.96
N ALA A 41 -25.25 22.67 -17.81
CA ALA A 41 -25.68 23.46 -16.65
C ALA A 41 -24.52 24.25 -16.02
N THR A 42 -23.67 24.85 -16.86
CA THR A 42 -22.43 25.53 -16.47
C THR A 42 -22.61 26.77 -15.58
N HIS A 43 -23.85 27.26 -15.43
CA HIS A 43 -24.21 28.31 -14.47
C HIS A 43 -24.29 27.81 -13.02
N LYS A 44 -24.47 26.49 -12.82
CA LYS A 44 -24.46 25.86 -11.49
C LYS A 44 -23.04 25.56 -11.01
N GLU A 45 -22.19 25.05 -11.91
CA GLU A 45 -20.77 24.72 -11.73
C GLU A 45 -20.13 24.38 -13.10
N ASP A 46 -18.81 24.47 -13.26
CA ASP A 46 -18.08 23.92 -14.43
C ASP A 46 -16.80 23.16 -14.02
N TYR A 47 -16.08 22.53 -14.97
CA TYR A 47 -14.87 21.77 -14.63
C TYR A 47 -13.77 22.63 -13.98
N SER A 48 -13.68 23.92 -14.30
CA SER A 48 -12.69 24.83 -13.70
C SER A 48 -13.08 25.24 -12.28
N THR A 49 -14.36 25.48 -11.99
CA THR A 49 -14.81 25.90 -10.65
C THR A 49 -15.02 24.71 -9.70
N ALA A 50 -15.53 23.58 -10.19
CA ALA A 50 -15.61 22.34 -9.39
C ALA A 50 -14.21 21.86 -8.96
N THR A 51 -13.22 21.87 -9.85
CA THR A 51 -11.86 21.45 -9.48
C THR A 51 -11.09 22.51 -8.68
N ALA A 52 -11.44 23.80 -8.81
CA ALA A 52 -10.96 24.83 -7.89
C ALA A 52 -11.49 24.60 -6.47
N ALA A 53 -12.79 24.29 -6.34
CA ALA A 53 -13.43 23.93 -5.06
C ALA A 53 -12.84 22.64 -4.47
N ALA A 54 -12.54 21.65 -5.31
CA ALA A 54 -11.83 20.43 -4.90
C ALA A 54 -10.47 20.75 -4.30
N LEU A 55 -9.62 21.51 -5.01
CA LEU A 55 -8.29 21.90 -4.52
C LEU A 55 -8.35 22.71 -3.22
N ALA A 56 -9.29 23.65 -3.09
CA ALA A 56 -9.50 24.41 -1.86
C ALA A 56 -10.00 23.51 -0.69
N GLY A 57 -10.76 22.46 -1.00
CA GLY A 57 -11.14 21.40 -0.06
C GLY A 57 -10.07 20.35 0.24
N GLY A 58 -8.88 20.44 -0.38
CA GLY A 58 -7.79 19.48 -0.22
C GLY A 58 -7.94 18.21 -1.08
N VAL A 59 -8.80 18.21 -2.09
CA VAL A 59 -9.04 17.09 -3.01
C VAL A 59 -8.24 17.29 -4.31
N THR A 60 -7.42 16.32 -4.66
CA THR A 60 -6.52 16.33 -5.83
C THR A 60 -6.99 15.42 -6.98
N LEU A 61 -7.99 14.56 -6.75
CA LEU A 61 -8.64 13.74 -7.78
C LEU A 61 -10.16 13.72 -7.56
N ILE A 62 -10.97 14.07 -8.58
CA ILE A 62 -12.44 13.94 -8.53
C ILE A 62 -12.99 12.88 -9.50
N CYS A 63 -14.03 12.15 -9.11
CA CYS A 63 -14.79 11.29 -10.02
C CYS A 63 -16.13 11.96 -10.39
N ALA A 64 -16.24 12.43 -11.63
CA ALA A 64 -17.37 13.20 -12.12
C ALA A 64 -18.53 12.29 -12.57
N MET A 65 -19.70 12.49 -11.94
CA MET A 65 -20.93 11.73 -12.19
C MET A 65 -21.57 12.04 -13.56
N PRO A 66 -22.28 11.08 -14.18
CA PRO A 66 -22.60 11.12 -15.60
C PRO A 66 -23.88 11.89 -15.95
N ASN A 67 -24.58 12.46 -14.98
CA ASN A 67 -25.86 13.16 -15.15
C ASN A 67 -25.69 14.63 -15.57
N THR A 68 -24.84 14.85 -16.56
CA THR A 68 -24.70 16.11 -17.31
C THR A 68 -25.83 16.24 -18.35
N ASN A 69 -25.83 17.32 -19.15
CA ASN A 69 -26.73 17.45 -20.30
C ASN A 69 -25.95 17.82 -21.58
N PRO A 70 -25.74 16.88 -22.53
CA PRO A 70 -26.19 15.48 -22.53
C PRO A 70 -25.54 14.66 -21.41
N ALA A 71 -26.22 13.60 -20.99
CA ALA A 71 -25.71 12.67 -19.97
C ALA A 71 -24.71 11.68 -20.59
N ILE A 72 -23.72 11.24 -19.81
CA ILE A 72 -22.65 10.33 -20.27
C ILE A 72 -23.19 8.90 -20.39
N THR A 73 -23.99 8.62 -21.41
CA THR A 73 -24.62 7.30 -21.64
C THR A 73 -24.11 6.60 -22.89
N ASP A 74 -23.40 7.33 -23.76
CA ASP A 74 -22.83 6.85 -25.01
C ASP A 74 -21.43 7.45 -25.28
N LYS A 75 -20.81 7.06 -26.40
CA LYS A 75 -19.45 7.48 -26.80
C LYS A 75 -19.35 8.98 -27.10
N MET A 76 -20.35 9.56 -27.74
CA MET A 76 -20.38 10.96 -28.18
C MET A 76 -20.53 11.89 -26.98
N ALA A 77 -21.41 11.55 -26.04
CA ALA A 77 -21.52 12.23 -24.76
C ALA A 77 -20.18 12.14 -23.98
N LEU A 78 -19.58 10.95 -23.87
CA LEU A 78 -18.28 10.76 -23.18
C LEU A 78 -17.15 11.61 -23.79
N MET A 79 -17.03 11.67 -25.12
CA MET A 79 -16.04 12.54 -25.77
C MET A 79 -16.31 14.02 -25.49
N THR A 80 -17.58 14.45 -25.53
CA THR A 80 -17.98 15.83 -25.22
C THR A 80 -17.58 16.23 -23.79
N VAL A 81 -17.72 15.32 -22.81
CA VAL A 81 -17.30 15.57 -21.43
C VAL A 81 -15.78 15.53 -21.27
N LYS A 82 -15.07 14.58 -21.90
CA LYS A 82 -13.59 14.55 -21.88
C LYS A 82 -12.98 15.84 -22.43
N GLU A 83 -13.55 16.40 -23.50
CA GLU A 83 -13.15 17.69 -24.04
C GLU A 83 -13.37 18.85 -23.06
N ALA A 84 -14.53 18.91 -22.40
CA ALA A 84 -14.83 19.93 -21.41
C ALA A 84 -13.87 19.83 -20.20
N ALA A 85 -13.70 18.63 -19.67
CA ALA A 85 -12.80 18.36 -18.56
C ALA A 85 -11.33 18.68 -18.90
N THR A 86 -10.86 18.34 -20.10
CA THR A 86 -9.50 18.66 -20.58
C THR A 86 -9.26 20.17 -20.71
N ARG A 87 -10.29 20.97 -20.97
CA ARG A 87 -10.18 22.44 -21.01
C ARG A 87 -10.32 23.10 -19.63
N GLY A 88 -11.15 22.52 -18.75
CA GLY A 88 -11.53 23.14 -17.47
C GLY A 88 -10.73 22.67 -16.25
N ALA A 89 -10.42 21.38 -16.14
CA ALA A 89 -9.99 20.76 -14.89
C ALA A 89 -8.63 21.28 -14.39
N ARG A 90 -8.55 21.55 -13.08
CA ARG A 90 -7.35 22.05 -12.36
C ARG A 90 -6.71 20.97 -11.48
N CYS A 91 -7.48 19.97 -11.08
CA CYS A 91 -7.01 18.74 -10.46
C CYS A 91 -7.37 17.54 -11.34
N ASP A 92 -6.78 16.38 -11.07
CA ASP A 92 -6.97 15.20 -11.93
C ASP A 92 -8.39 14.65 -11.77
N TYR A 93 -8.87 13.90 -12.77
CA TYR A 93 -10.26 13.48 -12.79
C TYR A 93 -10.47 12.11 -13.42
N GLY A 94 -11.54 11.45 -12.99
CA GLY A 94 -12.14 10.31 -13.64
C GLY A 94 -13.59 10.60 -14.02
N LEU A 95 -14.09 9.97 -15.09
CA LEU A 95 -15.49 10.10 -15.53
C LEU A 95 -16.23 8.78 -15.31
N TYR A 96 -17.48 8.83 -14.86
CA TYR A 96 -18.38 7.67 -14.84
C TYR A 96 -19.10 7.50 -16.19
N LEU A 97 -19.55 6.29 -16.49
CA LEU A 97 -20.63 6.03 -17.46
C LEU A 97 -21.97 5.92 -16.73
N GLY A 98 -23.03 6.52 -17.26
CA GLY A 98 -24.40 6.36 -16.80
C GLY A 98 -25.08 5.14 -17.42
N ALA A 99 -25.67 4.29 -16.58
CA ALA A 99 -26.55 3.22 -17.04
C ALA A 99 -27.91 3.79 -17.48
N THR A 100 -28.47 3.24 -18.56
CA THR A 100 -29.86 3.46 -18.99
C THR A 100 -30.57 2.12 -19.17
N GLU A 101 -31.88 2.12 -19.40
CA GLU A 101 -32.63 0.88 -19.66
C GLU A 101 -32.25 0.19 -20.98
N GLU A 102 -31.45 0.84 -21.84
CA GLU A 102 -31.11 0.38 -23.20
C GLU A 102 -29.61 0.14 -23.43
N ASN A 103 -28.71 0.94 -22.83
CA ASN A 103 -27.29 0.95 -23.20
C ASN A 103 -26.44 -0.23 -22.65
N TYR A 104 -27.04 -1.24 -22.03
CA TYR A 104 -26.34 -2.40 -21.43
C TYR A 104 -25.51 -3.23 -22.43
N ALA A 105 -25.83 -3.17 -23.72
CA ALA A 105 -25.09 -3.86 -24.77
C ALA A 105 -23.81 -3.10 -25.22
N ASP A 106 -23.89 -1.77 -25.31
CA ASP A 106 -22.80 -0.92 -25.82
C ASP A 106 -21.89 -0.38 -24.71
N ALA A 107 -22.41 -0.23 -23.49
CA ALA A 107 -21.66 0.25 -22.33
C ALA A 107 -20.30 -0.46 -22.11
N PRO A 108 -20.16 -1.80 -22.24
CA PRO A 108 -18.87 -2.48 -22.06
C PRO A 108 -17.77 -2.02 -23.01
N ALA A 109 -18.09 -1.45 -24.17
CA ALA A 109 -17.10 -0.90 -25.12
C ALA A 109 -16.50 0.44 -24.66
N LEU A 110 -17.17 1.16 -23.74
CA LEU A 110 -16.71 2.43 -23.17
C LEU A 110 -15.94 2.24 -21.85
N ALA A 111 -16.07 1.06 -21.25
CA ALA A 111 -15.54 0.72 -19.94
C ALA A 111 -14.05 1.04 -19.71
N PRO A 112 -13.11 0.86 -20.69
CA PRO A 112 -11.71 1.23 -20.49
C PRO A 112 -11.46 2.74 -20.33
N SER A 113 -12.39 3.59 -20.76
CA SER A 113 -12.24 5.05 -20.80
C SER A 113 -12.95 5.78 -19.65
N VAL A 114 -13.51 5.03 -18.68
CA VAL A 114 -14.25 5.53 -17.51
C VAL A 114 -13.77 4.85 -16.23
N ILE A 115 -14.02 5.45 -15.06
CA ILE A 115 -13.62 4.88 -13.77
C ILE A 115 -14.61 3.82 -13.25
N GLY A 116 -15.87 3.87 -13.68
CA GLY A 116 -16.92 2.93 -13.31
C GLY A 116 -18.25 3.25 -13.99
N MET A 117 -19.28 2.45 -13.69
CA MET A 117 -20.66 2.70 -14.12
C MET A 117 -21.51 3.16 -12.93
N LYS A 118 -22.27 4.26 -13.09
CA LYS A 118 -23.24 4.77 -12.12
C LYS A 118 -24.65 4.40 -12.58
N MET A 119 -25.40 3.72 -11.69
CA MET A 119 -26.81 3.41 -11.83
C MET A 119 -27.64 4.30 -10.89
N TYR A 120 -28.80 4.77 -11.35
CA TYR A 120 -29.75 5.53 -10.54
C TYR A 120 -31.03 4.71 -10.35
N LEU A 121 -31.19 4.11 -9.16
CA LEU A 121 -32.25 3.14 -8.87
C LEU A 121 -33.45 3.77 -8.16
N ASN A 122 -33.33 5.04 -7.74
CA ASN A 122 -34.34 5.81 -7.01
C ASN A 122 -34.60 7.15 -7.73
N GLU A 123 -35.53 7.96 -7.19
CA GLU A 123 -35.83 9.29 -7.72
C GLU A 123 -34.60 10.20 -7.73
N THR A 124 -34.29 10.74 -8.91
CA THR A 124 -33.14 11.61 -9.12
C THR A 124 -33.52 12.73 -10.10
N PHE A 125 -32.79 13.84 -10.10
CA PHE A 125 -33.02 15.02 -10.95
C PHE A 125 -32.63 14.78 -12.43
N THR A 126 -32.76 13.56 -12.94
CA THR A 126 -32.09 13.10 -14.17
C THR A 126 -32.93 12.11 -14.95
N THR A 127 -32.72 12.04 -16.26
CA THR A 127 -33.32 11.03 -17.16
C THR A 127 -32.70 9.64 -17.02
N LEU A 128 -31.78 9.41 -16.08
CA LEU A 128 -31.05 8.15 -15.89
C LEU A 128 -31.69 7.21 -14.86
N LYS A 129 -32.87 7.54 -14.33
CA LYS A 129 -33.61 6.65 -13.42
C LYS A 129 -33.98 5.35 -14.14
N MET A 130 -33.64 4.22 -13.55
CA MET A 130 -33.93 2.89 -14.08
C MET A 130 -34.93 2.16 -13.16
N ASP A 131 -36.18 2.02 -13.59
CA ASP A 131 -37.22 1.29 -12.84
C ASP A 131 -37.21 -0.22 -13.18
N ASN A 132 -36.70 -0.59 -14.36
CA ASN A 132 -36.74 -1.96 -14.85
C ASN A 132 -35.58 -2.81 -14.32
N MET A 133 -35.85 -3.65 -13.32
CA MET A 133 -34.88 -4.62 -12.78
C MET A 133 -34.29 -5.57 -13.84
N ALA A 134 -34.98 -5.84 -14.96
CA ALA A 134 -34.40 -6.65 -16.04
C ALA A 134 -33.27 -5.91 -16.77
N ALA A 135 -33.31 -4.58 -16.84
CA ALA A 135 -32.17 -3.78 -17.30
C ALA A 135 -31.04 -3.76 -16.25
N TRP A 136 -31.36 -3.73 -14.95
CA TRP A 136 -30.34 -3.85 -13.89
C TRP A 136 -29.58 -5.19 -14.01
N MET A 137 -30.31 -6.30 -14.20
CA MET A 137 -29.74 -7.62 -14.42
C MET A 137 -28.77 -7.65 -15.61
N LYS A 138 -29.19 -7.11 -16.76
CA LYS A 138 -28.35 -7.02 -17.98
C LYS A 138 -27.07 -6.20 -17.74
N HIS A 139 -27.14 -5.09 -17.00
CA HIS A 139 -25.95 -4.31 -16.62
C HIS A 139 -24.99 -5.09 -15.72
N PHE A 140 -25.51 -5.82 -14.73
CA PHE A 140 -24.69 -6.66 -13.85
C PHE A 140 -24.03 -7.84 -14.59
N GLU A 141 -24.68 -8.35 -15.64
CA GLU A 141 -24.19 -9.42 -16.53
C GLU A 141 -23.12 -8.91 -17.53
N ASN A 142 -23.37 -7.79 -18.22
CA ASN A 142 -22.56 -7.36 -19.36
C ASN A 142 -21.40 -6.41 -18.99
N TRP A 143 -21.52 -5.61 -17.92
CA TRP A 143 -20.44 -4.69 -17.51
C TRP A 143 -19.19 -5.46 -17.05
N PRO A 144 -17.95 -5.07 -17.41
CA PRO A 144 -16.74 -5.78 -16.99
C PRO A 144 -16.66 -5.99 -15.48
N LYS A 145 -16.30 -7.20 -15.03
CA LYS A 145 -16.35 -7.60 -13.61
C LYS A 145 -15.25 -6.97 -12.74
N ASP A 146 -14.19 -6.48 -13.36
CA ASP A 146 -13.06 -5.79 -12.72
C ASP A 146 -13.21 -4.26 -12.68
N LEU A 147 -14.35 -3.72 -13.13
CA LEU A 147 -14.74 -2.32 -12.94
C LEU A 147 -15.94 -2.17 -12.00
N PRO A 148 -15.98 -1.12 -11.16
CA PRO A 148 -17.04 -0.93 -10.19
C PRO A 148 -18.38 -0.60 -10.87
N ILE A 149 -19.44 -1.06 -10.22
CA ILE A 149 -20.81 -0.55 -10.39
C ILE A 149 -21.14 0.24 -9.12
N CYS A 150 -21.48 1.51 -9.27
CA CYS A 150 -21.91 2.39 -8.20
C CYS A 150 -23.42 2.62 -8.32
N ALA A 151 -24.15 2.44 -7.23
CA ALA A 151 -25.61 2.59 -7.22
C ALA A 151 -26.03 3.74 -6.32
N HIS A 152 -26.71 4.74 -6.89
CA HIS A 152 -27.63 5.57 -6.12
C HIS A 152 -28.84 4.69 -5.80
N ALA A 153 -28.88 4.19 -4.57
CA ALA A 153 -29.90 3.28 -4.06
C ALA A 153 -30.30 3.72 -2.64
N GLU A 154 -31.60 3.85 -2.39
CA GLU A 154 -32.15 4.14 -1.06
C GLU A 154 -33.01 2.97 -0.58
N LYS A 155 -32.99 2.71 0.73
CA LYS A 155 -33.87 1.74 1.42
C LYS A 155 -33.85 0.33 0.81
N SER A 156 -35.00 -0.17 0.37
CA SER A 156 -35.17 -1.50 -0.23
C SER A 156 -34.31 -1.74 -1.48
N ASN A 157 -34.00 -0.69 -2.25
CA ASN A 157 -33.16 -0.82 -3.44
C ASN A 157 -31.70 -1.12 -3.08
N THR A 158 -31.23 -0.69 -1.91
CA THR A 158 -29.92 -1.07 -1.37
C THR A 158 -29.83 -2.57 -1.13
N ALA A 159 -30.87 -3.18 -0.54
CA ALA A 159 -30.94 -4.63 -0.39
C ALA A 159 -31.05 -5.36 -1.75
N ALA A 160 -31.84 -4.85 -2.69
CA ALA A 160 -32.00 -5.43 -4.03
C ALA A 160 -30.70 -5.43 -4.85
N VAL A 161 -29.96 -4.30 -4.86
CA VAL A 161 -28.71 -4.21 -5.63
C VAL A 161 -27.57 -5.03 -5.02
N ILE A 162 -27.55 -5.18 -3.68
CA ILE A 162 -26.63 -6.10 -2.99
C ILE A 162 -26.96 -7.57 -3.31
N LEU A 163 -28.25 -7.92 -3.43
CA LEU A 163 -28.67 -9.24 -3.90
C LEU A 163 -28.18 -9.50 -5.34
N PHE A 164 -28.33 -8.54 -6.26
CA PHE A 164 -27.79 -8.68 -7.62
C PHE A 164 -26.25 -8.83 -7.64
N ALA A 165 -25.51 -8.08 -6.82
CA ALA A 165 -24.05 -8.23 -6.70
C ALA A 165 -23.64 -9.66 -6.27
N SER A 166 -24.39 -10.23 -5.31
CA SER A 166 -24.22 -11.62 -4.86
C SER A 166 -24.55 -12.63 -5.97
N LEU A 167 -25.72 -12.50 -6.62
CA LEU A 167 -26.18 -13.40 -7.68
C LEU A 167 -25.23 -13.44 -8.88
N TYR A 168 -24.76 -12.26 -9.33
CA TYR A 168 -23.83 -12.15 -10.46
C TYR A 168 -22.37 -12.35 -10.06
N GLN A 169 -22.06 -12.63 -8.79
CA GLN A 169 -20.70 -12.82 -8.27
C GLN A 169 -19.75 -11.70 -8.71
N ARG A 170 -20.06 -10.46 -8.29
CA ARG A 170 -19.29 -9.25 -8.57
C ARG A 170 -19.39 -8.24 -7.42
N SER A 171 -18.56 -7.20 -7.46
CA SER A 171 -18.64 -6.09 -6.52
C SER A 171 -19.73 -5.08 -6.88
N VAL A 172 -20.26 -4.41 -5.86
CA VAL A 172 -21.07 -3.17 -5.98
C VAL A 172 -20.62 -2.16 -4.93
N HIS A 173 -20.74 -0.87 -5.27
CA HIS A 173 -20.55 0.25 -4.36
C HIS A 173 -21.89 0.98 -4.15
N ILE A 174 -22.32 1.15 -2.90
CA ILE A 174 -23.54 1.89 -2.56
C ILE A 174 -23.17 3.35 -2.31
N CYS A 175 -23.75 4.25 -3.10
CA CYS A 175 -23.49 5.68 -2.96
C CYS A 175 -24.13 6.26 -1.69
N HIS A 176 -23.55 7.35 -1.17
CA HIS A 176 -24.10 8.28 -0.16
C HIS A 176 -25.07 7.62 0.85
N VAL A 177 -24.60 6.63 1.61
CA VAL A 177 -25.44 5.90 2.57
C VAL A 177 -25.89 6.83 3.70
N ALA A 178 -27.20 6.90 3.95
CA ALA A 178 -27.79 7.96 4.75
C ALA A 178 -28.56 7.48 5.98
N ARG A 179 -28.95 6.20 6.02
CA ARG A 179 -29.86 5.65 7.04
C ARG A 179 -29.30 4.45 7.78
N LYS A 180 -29.81 4.25 9.00
CA LYS A 180 -29.59 3.07 9.84
C LYS A 180 -29.94 1.78 9.09
N GLU A 181 -31.10 1.75 8.42
CA GLU A 181 -31.56 0.58 7.64
C GLU A 181 -30.59 0.21 6.50
N GLU A 182 -29.94 1.20 5.88
CA GLU A 182 -29.01 1.00 4.77
C GLU A 182 -27.65 0.50 5.27
N ILE A 183 -27.07 1.14 6.30
CA ILE A 183 -25.76 0.72 6.85
C ILE A 183 -25.84 -0.63 7.57
N GLU A 184 -26.96 -0.98 8.22
CA GLU A 184 -27.16 -2.29 8.83
C GLU A 184 -27.23 -3.41 7.78
N VAL A 185 -27.93 -3.19 6.65
CA VAL A 185 -27.95 -4.15 5.53
C VAL A 185 -26.56 -4.33 4.92
N ILE A 186 -25.79 -3.25 4.73
CA ILE A 186 -24.43 -3.30 4.19
C ILE A 186 -23.48 -4.03 5.16
N LYS A 187 -23.56 -3.74 6.46
CA LYS A 187 -22.83 -4.45 7.53
C LYS A 187 -23.10 -5.95 7.50
N MET A 188 -24.38 -6.35 7.45
CA MET A 188 -24.77 -7.77 7.40
C MET A 188 -24.37 -8.45 6.08
N ALA A 189 -24.25 -7.72 4.98
CA ALA A 189 -23.74 -8.24 3.71
C ALA A 189 -22.21 -8.43 3.74
N LYS A 190 -21.45 -7.46 4.26
CA LYS A 190 -20.00 -7.56 4.46
C LYS A 190 -19.63 -8.71 5.38
N LEU A 191 -20.33 -8.87 6.52
CA LEU A 191 -20.13 -9.98 7.46
C LEU A 191 -20.44 -11.37 6.85
N LYS A 192 -21.22 -11.43 5.77
CA LYS A 192 -21.49 -12.65 4.99
C LYS A 192 -20.52 -12.85 3.82
N GLY A 193 -19.50 -11.99 3.67
CA GLY A 193 -18.53 -12.06 2.57
C GLY A 193 -19.09 -11.62 1.21
N ILE A 194 -20.24 -10.93 1.16
CA ILE A 194 -20.75 -10.34 -0.08
C ILE A 194 -19.86 -9.14 -0.43
N GLN A 195 -19.50 -9.03 -1.71
CA GLN A 195 -18.65 -7.96 -2.23
C GLN A 195 -19.42 -6.64 -2.36
N VAL A 196 -19.73 -6.00 -1.23
CA VAL A 196 -20.30 -4.66 -1.17
C VAL A 196 -19.33 -3.69 -0.50
N THR A 197 -19.24 -2.49 -1.06
CA THR A 197 -18.62 -1.32 -0.43
C THR A 197 -19.61 -0.15 -0.40
N CYS A 198 -19.32 0.90 0.36
CA CYS A 198 -20.13 2.11 0.39
C CYS A 198 -19.33 3.36 0.75
N GLU A 199 -19.90 4.51 0.37
CA GLU A 199 -19.49 5.84 0.80
C GLU A 199 -20.58 6.47 1.68
N VAL A 200 -20.21 7.45 2.51
CA VAL A 200 -21.14 8.32 3.24
C VAL A 200 -20.79 9.78 2.98
N ALA A 201 -21.79 10.61 2.72
CA ALA A 201 -21.58 12.03 2.48
C ALA A 201 -21.49 12.83 3.79
N PRO A 202 -20.67 13.90 3.86
CA PRO A 202 -20.50 14.69 5.08
C PRO A 202 -21.83 15.23 5.62
N HIS A 203 -22.78 15.58 4.76
CA HIS A 203 -24.08 16.09 5.20
C HIS A 203 -24.93 15.06 5.96
N HIS A 204 -24.80 13.75 5.71
CA HIS A 204 -25.46 12.72 6.54
C HIS A 204 -24.74 12.42 7.86
N LEU A 205 -23.45 12.78 7.98
CA LEU A 205 -22.69 12.68 9.24
C LEU A 205 -22.83 13.93 10.12
N PHE A 206 -23.09 15.10 9.53
CA PHE A 206 -22.99 16.39 10.19
C PHE A 206 -24.28 17.22 10.19
N LEU A 207 -25.32 16.83 9.45
CA LEU A 207 -26.66 17.41 9.45
C LEU A 207 -27.73 16.31 9.61
N SER A 208 -28.93 16.70 10.00
CA SER A 208 -30.05 15.85 10.34
C SER A 208 -31.38 16.55 10.03
N GLU A 209 -32.51 15.88 10.23
CA GLU A 209 -33.84 16.51 10.19
C GLU A 209 -33.97 17.74 11.11
N ASN A 210 -33.22 17.79 12.23
CA ASN A 210 -33.22 18.95 13.13
C ASN A 210 -32.67 20.23 12.47
N ASP A 211 -31.75 20.09 11.51
CA ASP A 211 -31.11 21.20 10.81
C ASP A 211 -32.04 21.81 9.74
N LEU A 212 -33.08 21.09 9.29
CA LEU A 212 -34.00 21.53 8.23
C LEU A 212 -34.66 22.87 8.53
N GLY A 213 -35.01 23.15 9.79
CA GLY A 213 -35.59 24.44 10.21
C GLY A 213 -34.66 25.64 10.02
N SER A 214 -33.34 25.43 9.89
CA SER A 214 -32.35 26.47 9.56
C SER A 214 -32.04 26.54 8.06
N LEU A 215 -32.30 25.45 7.33
CA LEU A 215 -32.05 25.32 5.90
C LEU A 215 -33.26 25.74 5.05
N ASP A 216 -34.48 25.64 5.56
CA ASP A 216 -35.71 25.95 4.82
C ASP A 216 -35.74 25.18 3.47
N SER A 217 -36.31 25.76 2.41
CA SER A 217 -36.29 25.31 1.00
C SER A 217 -34.93 24.79 0.51
N LYS A 218 -33.82 25.36 1.00
CA LYS A 218 -32.46 24.93 0.61
C LYS A 218 -32.16 23.49 1.04
N GLY A 219 -32.83 22.98 2.06
CA GLY A 219 -32.58 21.68 2.69
C GLY A 219 -32.90 20.44 1.84
N GLU A 220 -33.55 20.60 0.67
CA GLU A 220 -33.91 19.45 -0.18
C GLU A 220 -32.66 18.75 -0.77
N VAL A 221 -32.56 17.43 -0.59
CA VAL A 221 -31.41 16.59 -0.97
C VAL A 221 -31.84 15.13 -1.16
N ARG A 222 -31.08 14.32 -1.91
CA ARG A 222 -31.33 12.89 -2.12
C ARG A 222 -30.02 12.10 -1.95
N PRO A 223 -29.90 11.20 -0.96
CA PRO A 223 -30.90 10.86 0.05
C PRO A 223 -31.21 12.03 0.98
N ARG A 224 -32.48 12.17 1.38
CA ARG A 224 -32.91 13.24 2.32
C ARG A 224 -32.12 13.15 3.63
N LEU A 225 -31.88 14.31 4.26
CA LEU A 225 -31.41 14.35 5.64
C LEU A 225 -32.34 13.50 6.51
N ALA A 226 -31.73 12.66 7.35
CA ALA A 226 -32.40 11.63 8.12
C ALA A 226 -32.43 11.97 9.63
N THR A 227 -32.99 11.08 10.43
CA THR A 227 -33.14 11.31 11.87
C THR A 227 -31.78 11.42 12.57
N LEU A 228 -31.77 11.95 13.80
CA LEU A 228 -30.55 11.93 14.63
C LEU A 228 -30.12 10.49 14.99
N GLU A 229 -31.05 9.53 15.02
CA GLU A 229 -30.73 8.11 15.19
C GLU A 229 -30.01 7.54 13.96
N ASP A 230 -30.45 7.89 12.74
CA ASP A 230 -29.78 7.51 11.50
C ASP A 230 -28.35 8.07 11.44
N GLN A 231 -28.18 9.38 11.72
CA GLN A 231 -26.86 10.00 11.80
C GLN A 231 -25.97 9.27 12.80
N GLN A 232 -26.47 9.00 14.02
CA GLN A 232 -25.69 8.30 15.04
C GLN A 232 -25.42 6.83 14.67
N ALA A 233 -26.28 6.17 13.90
CA ALA A 233 -26.05 4.83 13.38
C ALA A 233 -24.91 4.80 12.35
N LEU A 234 -24.76 5.83 11.51
CA LEU A 234 -23.60 5.96 10.61
C LEU A 234 -22.30 6.10 11.43
N TRP A 235 -22.28 6.99 12.43
CA TRP A 235 -21.13 7.17 13.34
C TRP A 235 -20.78 5.88 14.10
N ASN A 236 -21.78 5.15 14.61
CA ASN A 236 -21.60 3.88 15.31
C ASN A 236 -21.12 2.72 14.42
N ASN A 237 -21.12 2.89 13.09
CA ASN A 237 -20.73 1.85 12.12
C ASN A 237 -19.64 2.34 11.15
N LEU A 238 -18.80 3.30 11.58
CA LEU A 238 -17.66 3.82 10.79
C LEU A 238 -16.75 2.75 10.20
N GLU A 239 -16.54 1.62 10.90
CA GLU A 239 -15.75 0.48 10.41
C GLU A 239 -16.34 -0.17 9.13
N PHE A 240 -17.63 0.01 8.86
CA PHE A 240 -18.31 -0.49 7.67
C PHE A 240 -18.46 0.56 6.56
N ILE A 241 -18.05 1.81 6.77
CA ILE A 241 -18.02 2.88 5.75
C ILE A 241 -16.64 2.86 5.08
N ASP A 242 -16.56 2.52 3.78
CA ASP A 242 -15.27 2.42 3.09
C ASP A 242 -14.75 3.78 2.61
N CYS A 243 -15.65 4.69 2.22
CA CYS A 243 -15.29 5.98 1.65
C CYS A 243 -16.06 7.13 2.30
N PHE A 244 -15.46 8.32 2.28
CA PHE A 244 -16.21 9.57 2.29
C PHE A 244 -16.20 10.11 0.87
N ALA A 245 -17.29 10.75 0.46
CA ALA A 245 -17.42 11.39 -0.84
C ALA A 245 -18.43 12.53 -0.66
N THR A 246 -18.25 13.69 -1.31
CA THR A 246 -19.09 14.84 -0.95
C THR A 246 -20.55 14.69 -1.34
N ASP A 247 -20.82 13.93 -2.41
CA ASP A 247 -21.99 14.14 -3.26
C ASP A 247 -22.18 15.65 -3.52
N HIS A 248 -21.09 16.31 -3.97
CA HIS A 248 -21.11 17.73 -4.30
C HIS A 248 -22.03 17.90 -5.50
N ALA A 249 -23.27 18.29 -5.19
CA ALA A 249 -24.40 18.49 -6.08
C ALA A 249 -24.75 19.99 -6.12
N PRO A 250 -23.91 20.83 -6.75
CA PRO A 250 -24.06 22.27 -6.75
C PRO A 250 -25.31 22.71 -7.52
N HIS A 251 -25.94 23.73 -6.97
CA HIS A 251 -27.14 24.40 -7.45
C HIS A 251 -27.06 25.85 -6.97
N THR A 252 -27.46 26.82 -7.78
CA THR A 252 -27.42 28.22 -7.37
C THR A 252 -28.40 28.47 -6.22
N LEU A 253 -28.11 29.45 -5.36
CA LEU A 253 -29.01 29.80 -4.26
C LEU A 253 -30.45 30.08 -4.75
N GLN A 254 -30.60 30.76 -5.90
CA GLN A 254 -31.89 31.05 -6.53
C GLN A 254 -32.69 29.79 -6.88
N GLU A 255 -32.05 28.73 -7.38
CA GLU A 255 -32.72 27.45 -7.64
C GLU A 255 -33.16 26.79 -6.34
N LYS A 256 -32.31 26.84 -5.32
CA LYS A 256 -32.53 26.24 -3.99
C LYS A 256 -33.56 26.96 -3.12
N THR A 257 -33.94 28.18 -3.47
CA THR A 257 -35.04 28.94 -2.85
C THR A 257 -36.22 29.17 -3.80
N SER A 258 -36.37 28.31 -4.81
CA SER A 258 -37.53 28.31 -5.71
C SER A 258 -38.65 27.39 -5.19
N ASP A 259 -39.86 27.50 -5.76
CA ASP A 259 -41.03 26.70 -5.36
C ASP A 259 -40.82 25.18 -5.53
N ASN A 260 -39.86 24.77 -6.39
CA ASN A 260 -39.50 23.38 -6.65
C ASN A 260 -37.97 23.23 -6.55
N PRO A 261 -37.40 23.28 -5.33
CA PRO A 261 -35.96 23.35 -5.14
C PRO A 261 -35.30 22.02 -5.53
N PRO A 262 -34.24 22.03 -6.36
CA PRO A 262 -33.61 20.79 -6.80
C PRO A 262 -32.80 20.14 -5.66
N PRO A 263 -32.77 18.81 -5.57
CA PRO A 263 -32.04 18.10 -4.53
C PRO A 263 -30.52 18.20 -4.73
N GLY A 264 -29.79 18.53 -3.66
CA GLY A 264 -28.32 18.53 -3.68
C GLY A 264 -27.70 19.63 -2.84
N PHE A 265 -26.46 19.37 -2.38
CA PHE A 265 -25.63 20.29 -1.60
C PHE A 265 -24.22 20.42 -2.19
N PRO A 266 -23.60 21.61 -2.18
CA PRO A 266 -22.17 21.76 -2.46
C PRO A 266 -21.33 21.33 -1.24
N GLY A 267 -20.40 20.37 -1.43
CA GLY A 267 -19.61 19.79 -0.32
C GLY A 267 -18.07 19.91 -0.37
N LEU A 268 -17.46 20.14 -1.54
CA LEU A 268 -15.99 20.06 -1.73
C LEU A 268 -15.19 20.91 -0.73
N GLU A 269 -15.49 22.21 -0.65
CA GLU A 269 -14.76 23.15 0.22
C GLU A 269 -15.01 22.94 1.73
N THR A 270 -16.02 22.14 2.13
CA THR A 270 -16.37 21.93 3.54
C THR A 270 -16.10 20.52 4.07
N MET A 271 -15.93 19.50 3.21
CA MET A 271 -15.73 18.10 3.64
C MET A 271 -14.54 17.94 4.58
N LEU A 272 -13.33 18.31 4.14
CA LEU A 272 -12.12 18.09 4.93
C LEU A 272 -12.12 18.91 6.24
N PRO A 273 -12.50 20.21 6.27
CA PRO A 273 -12.67 20.96 7.51
C PRO A 273 -13.64 20.31 8.52
N LEU A 274 -14.78 19.77 8.07
CA LEU A 274 -15.72 19.06 8.94
C LEU A 274 -15.14 17.75 9.51
N LEU A 275 -14.37 17.01 8.70
CA LEU A 275 -13.72 15.77 9.13
C LEU A 275 -12.55 16.05 10.09
N LEU A 276 -11.74 17.09 9.85
CA LEU A 276 -10.68 17.52 10.77
C LEU A 276 -11.25 18.04 12.10
N ASP A 277 -12.39 18.73 12.06
CA ASP A 277 -13.13 19.14 13.26
C ASP A 277 -13.57 17.91 14.08
N ALA A 278 -14.07 16.86 13.42
CA ALA A 278 -14.39 15.59 14.06
C ALA A 278 -13.14 14.87 14.64
N VAL A 279 -11.97 14.96 14.00
CA VAL A 279 -10.70 14.48 14.56
C VAL A 279 -10.31 15.27 15.80
N SER A 280 -10.43 16.60 15.78
CA SER A 280 -10.13 17.46 16.94
C SER A 280 -11.03 17.14 18.16
N LYS A 281 -12.24 16.65 17.89
CA LYS A 281 -13.25 16.22 18.87
C LYS A 281 -13.18 14.72 19.19
N GLY A 282 -12.16 14.01 18.73
CA GLY A 282 -11.94 12.59 19.04
C GLY A 282 -12.96 11.62 18.43
N ARG A 283 -13.72 12.03 17.41
CA ARG A 283 -14.72 11.19 16.72
C ARG A 283 -14.15 10.43 15.51
N LEU A 284 -12.97 10.83 15.05
CA LEU A 284 -12.19 10.21 13.96
C LEU A 284 -10.70 10.26 14.30
N THR A 285 -9.91 9.41 13.66
CA THR A 285 -8.45 9.58 13.54
C THR A 285 -8.07 10.26 12.22
N VAL A 286 -6.80 10.68 12.05
CA VAL A 286 -6.32 11.17 10.74
C VAL A 286 -6.25 10.01 9.74
N GLU A 287 -5.89 8.84 10.24
CA GLU A 287 -5.84 7.56 9.55
C GLU A 287 -7.23 7.15 9.03
N ASP A 288 -8.30 7.44 9.76
CA ASP A 288 -9.68 7.24 9.30
C ASP A 288 -10.03 8.10 8.08
N ILE A 289 -9.52 9.34 8.02
CA ILE A 289 -9.68 10.24 6.86
C ILE A 289 -8.86 9.71 5.69
N VAL A 290 -7.58 9.39 5.88
CA VAL A 290 -6.70 8.86 4.81
C VAL A 290 -7.23 7.55 4.24
N THR A 291 -7.71 6.65 5.10
CA THR A 291 -8.32 5.38 4.69
C THR A 291 -9.51 5.61 3.76
N ARG A 292 -10.37 6.60 4.08
CA ARG A 292 -11.66 6.82 3.41
C ARG A 292 -11.65 7.87 2.29
N LEU A 293 -10.62 8.72 2.22
CA LEU A 293 -10.39 9.73 1.18
C LEU A 293 -9.12 9.49 0.34
N HIS A 294 -8.39 8.40 0.53
CA HIS A 294 -7.29 8.03 -0.37
C HIS A 294 -7.22 6.51 -0.60
N ASP A 295 -6.99 5.70 0.45
CA ASP A 295 -6.62 4.29 0.26
C ASP A 295 -7.78 3.45 -0.30
N ASN A 296 -8.97 3.55 0.29
CA ASN A 296 -10.16 2.84 -0.21
C ASN A 296 -10.65 3.38 -1.56
N PRO A 297 -10.75 4.70 -1.81
CA PRO A 297 -10.98 5.23 -3.15
C PRO A 297 -10.05 4.64 -4.22
N ARG A 298 -8.73 4.64 -4.01
CA ARG A 298 -7.78 4.05 -4.96
C ARG A 298 -8.02 2.56 -5.17
N ARG A 299 -8.24 1.81 -4.10
CA ARG A 299 -8.47 0.36 -4.11
C ARG A 299 -9.79 -0.06 -4.77
N ILE A 300 -10.87 0.70 -4.56
CA ILE A 300 -12.23 0.35 -5.05
C ILE A 300 -12.40 0.74 -6.52
N PHE A 301 -11.83 1.87 -6.94
CA PHE A 301 -11.99 2.42 -8.28
C PHE A 301 -10.80 2.15 -9.20
N ASN A 302 -9.78 1.43 -8.71
CA ASN A 302 -8.51 1.18 -9.40
C ASN A 302 -7.90 2.48 -9.96
N LEU A 303 -7.67 3.47 -9.08
CA LEU A 303 -7.14 4.78 -9.44
C LEU A 303 -5.61 4.81 -9.27
N PRO A 304 -4.87 5.43 -10.20
CA PRO A 304 -3.41 5.49 -10.16
C PRO A 304 -2.90 6.33 -8.97
N GLU A 305 -1.60 6.25 -8.71
CA GLU A 305 -0.95 7.22 -7.82
C GLU A 305 -0.78 8.57 -8.53
N GLN A 306 -0.98 9.66 -7.79
CA GLN A 306 -0.58 10.99 -8.25
C GLN A 306 0.84 11.25 -7.70
N PRO A 307 1.91 11.12 -8.50
CA PRO A 307 3.29 11.26 -8.00
C PRO A 307 3.53 12.66 -7.46
N SER A 308 4.38 12.81 -6.44
CA SER A 308 4.71 14.12 -5.83
C SER A 308 3.48 14.99 -5.49
N THR A 309 2.37 14.37 -5.06
CA THR A 309 1.11 15.03 -4.71
C THR A 309 0.85 14.90 -3.21
N TRP A 310 0.48 15.99 -2.56
CA TRP A 310 0.13 15.99 -1.13
C TRP A 310 -0.65 17.25 -0.72
N VAL A 311 -1.27 17.17 0.46
CA VAL A 311 -2.07 18.24 1.06
C VAL A 311 -1.48 18.57 2.42
N GLU A 312 -1.31 19.85 2.72
CA GLU A 312 -0.89 20.34 4.03
C GLU A 312 -2.07 21.02 4.71
N VAL A 313 -2.40 20.53 5.91
CA VAL A 313 -3.50 21.04 6.73
C VAL A 313 -3.01 21.49 8.09
N ASP A 314 -3.58 22.58 8.57
CA ASP A 314 -3.38 23.14 9.90
C ASP A 314 -4.45 22.56 10.83
N LEU A 315 -4.06 21.74 11.81
CA LEU A 315 -4.99 21.08 12.73
C LEU A 315 -5.46 21.96 13.89
N ASP A 316 -4.89 23.16 14.04
CA ASP A 316 -5.11 24.01 15.22
C ASP A 316 -5.86 25.30 14.89
N GLU A 317 -6.00 25.66 13.61
CA GLU A 317 -6.80 26.81 13.16
C GLU A 317 -8.31 26.56 13.34
N GLU A 318 -8.94 27.38 14.18
CA GLU A 318 -10.39 27.46 14.35
C GLU A 318 -10.96 28.60 13.52
N TRP A 319 -12.02 28.32 12.75
CA TRP A 319 -12.68 29.29 11.87
C TRP A 319 -14.17 28.95 11.71
N ILE A 320 -14.94 29.88 11.12
CA ILE A 320 -16.37 29.72 10.89
C ILE A 320 -16.60 29.55 9.39
N ILE A 321 -17.34 28.50 8.99
CA ILE A 321 -17.70 28.27 7.60
C ILE A 321 -18.53 29.45 7.09
N PRO A 322 -18.10 30.16 6.02
CA PRO A 322 -18.80 31.33 5.49
C PRO A 322 -20.17 30.98 4.89
N SER A 323 -21.00 32.00 4.67
CA SER A 323 -22.31 31.84 4.01
C SER A 323 -22.21 31.38 2.56
N SER A 324 -21.13 31.75 1.87
CA SER A 324 -20.77 31.30 0.52
C SER A 324 -19.40 30.63 0.54
N PRO A 325 -19.20 29.52 -0.20
CA PRO A 325 -17.86 29.06 -0.56
C PRO A 325 -17.10 30.10 -1.41
N ALA A 326 -15.80 29.86 -1.62
CA ALA A 326 -14.88 30.77 -2.31
C ALA A 326 -14.65 30.40 -3.78
N GLN A 327 -14.85 29.13 -4.19
CA GLN A 327 -14.58 28.66 -5.55
C GLN A 327 -15.83 28.12 -6.27
N SER A 328 -16.72 27.41 -5.55
CA SER A 328 -17.95 26.83 -6.08
C SER A 328 -19.00 27.89 -6.47
N LYS A 329 -19.51 27.83 -7.71
CA LYS A 329 -20.47 28.79 -8.30
C LYS A 329 -21.85 28.80 -7.64
N CYS A 330 -22.16 27.85 -6.75
CA CYS A 330 -23.43 27.82 -6.03
C CYS A 330 -23.69 29.11 -5.23
N MET A 331 -22.62 29.75 -4.73
CA MET A 331 -22.63 30.90 -3.81
C MET A 331 -23.37 30.68 -2.48
N TRP A 332 -23.51 29.42 -2.02
CA TRP A 332 -24.07 29.08 -0.71
C TRP A 332 -23.53 27.73 -0.18
N THR A 333 -23.68 27.45 1.12
CA THR A 333 -23.40 26.14 1.72
C THR A 333 -24.38 25.82 2.86
N PRO A 334 -24.80 24.55 3.05
CA PRO A 334 -25.67 24.17 4.18
C PRO A 334 -24.94 24.17 5.53
N PHE A 335 -23.61 24.32 5.55
CA PHE A 335 -22.80 24.35 6.77
C PHE A 335 -22.48 25.77 7.26
N ALA A 336 -23.06 26.80 6.63
CA ALA A 336 -22.82 28.21 6.94
C ALA A 336 -23.00 28.54 8.44
N GLY A 337 -22.05 29.29 9.01
CA GLY A 337 -22.08 29.69 10.42
C GLY A 337 -21.57 28.63 11.40
N ARG A 338 -21.24 27.42 10.95
CA ARG A 338 -20.64 26.38 11.80
C ARG A 338 -19.15 26.67 12.06
N THR A 339 -18.76 26.72 13.33
CA THR A 339 -17.34 26.72 13.73
C THR A 339 -16.74 25.33 13.50
N VAL A 340 -15.56 25.29 12.87
CA VAL A 340 -14.77 24.09 12.62
C VAL A 340 -13.31 24.31 13.01
N LYS A 341 -12.63 23.23 13.39
CA LYS A 341 -11.20 23.22 13.67
C LYS A 341 -10.45 22.37 12.64
N GLY A 342 -9.54 22.99 11.90
CA GLY A 342 -8.84 22.37 10.77
C GLY A 342 -9.02 23.16 9.48
N SER A 343 -7.93 23.47 8.77
CA SER A 343 -7.98 24.16 7.47
C SER A 343 -6.92 23.67 6.49
N VAL A 344 -7.21 23.80 5.19
CA VAL A 344 -6.26 23.50 4.11
C VAL A 344 -5.35 24.71 3.89
N LYS A 345 -4.04 24.50 4.01
CA LYS A 345 -3.02 25.56 3.82
C LYS A 345 -2.37 25.51 2.45
N ARG A 346 -2.00 24.31 1.98
CA ARG A 346 -1.34 24.14 0.68
C ARG A 346 -1.70 22.80 0.05
N VAL A 347 -1.84 22.78 -1.27
CA VAL A 347 -1.96 21.55 -2.07
C VAL A 347 -0.86 21.56 -3.13
N ILE A 348 -0.09 20.48 -3.16
CA ILE A 348 0.86 20.19 -4.23
C ILE A 348 0.27 19.08 -5.09
N LEU A 349 0.21 19.29 -6.41
CA LEU A 349 -0.28 18.32 -7.39
C LEU A 349 0.81 18.09 -8.44
N ARG A 350 1.23 16.83 -8.58
CA ARG A 350 2.25 16.41 -9.56
C ARG A 350 3.55 17.23 -9.51
N GLY A 351 3.92 17.67 -8.30
CA GLY A 351 5.09 18.50 -8.00
C GLY A 351 4.85 20.02 -8.02
N GLU A 352 3.73 20.50 -8.55
CA GLU A 352 3.43 21.93 -8.68
C GLU A 352 2.48 22.42 -7.58
N VAL A 353 2.59 23.70 -7.19
CA VAL A 353 1.66 24.31 -6.20
C VAL A 353 0.30 24.55 -6.87
N ALA A 354 -0.72 23.81 -6.44
CA ALA A 354 -2.06 23.88 -7.00
C ALA A 354 -3.00 24.82 -6.21
N TYR A 355 -2.80 24.92 -4.90
CA TYR A 355 -3.52 25.83 -4.00
C TYR A 355 -2.61 26.27 -2.84
N VAL A 356 -2.76 27.53 -2.39
CA VAL A 356 -2.12 28.05 -1.17
C VAL A 356 -2.97 29.16 -0.54
N ASP A 357 -3.19 29.08 0.77
CA ASP A 357 -3.86 30.11 1.61
C ASP A 357 -5.05 30.82 0.92
N GLY A 358 -6.09 30.06 0.60
CA GLY A 358 -7.32 30.55 -0.05
C GLY A 358 -7.26 30.72 -1.57
N ASN A 359 -6.09 30.65 -2.18
CA ASN A 359 -5.87 30.95 -3.60
C ASN A 359 -5.58 29.66 -4.40
N VAL A 360 -6.40 29.37 -5.41
CA VAL A 360 -6.13 28.32 -6.39
C VAL A 360 -5.15 28.84 -7.44
N VAL A 361 -3.98 28.20 -7.53
CA VAL A 361 -2.87 28.56 -8.42
C VAL A 361 -2.90 27.71 -9.70
N ALA A 362 -3.44 26.49 -9.64
CA ALA A 362 -3.61 25.61 -10.80
C ALA A 362 -4.51 26.23 -11.87
N ALA A 363 -4.01 26.28 -13.11
CA ALA A 363 -4.73 26.82 -14.27
C ALA A 363 -5.81 25.84 -14.79
N PRO A 364 -6.87 26.32 -15.46
CA PRO A 364 -7.80 25.46 -16.18
C PRO A 364 -7.08 24.58 -17.21
N GLY A 365 -7.44 23.30 -17.28
CA GLY A 365 -6.81 22.31 -18.16
C GLY A 365 -5.43 21.81 -17.68
N SER A 366 -5.02 22.11 -16.44
CA SER A 366 -3.81 21.50 -15.84
C SER A 366 -4.06 20.10 -15.27
N GLY A 367 -5.31 19.75 -14.97
CA GLY A 367 -5.76 18.44 -14.49
C GLY A 367 -5.86 17.39 -15.61
N GLN A 368 -5.52 16.14 -15.29
CA GLN A 368 -5.44 15.04 -16.25
C GLN A 368 -6.54 13.98 -16.06
N ASP A 369 -7.00 13.37 -17.15
CA ASP A 369 -7.88 12.19 -17.11
C ASP A 369 -7.06 10.96 -16.68
N VAL A 370 -7.42 10.37 -15.54
CA VAL A 370 -6.70 9.23 -14.95
C VAL A 370 -7.00 7.89 -15.64
N ARG A 371 -7.87 7.88 -16.66
CA ARG A 371 -8.14 6.75 -17.55
C ARG A 371 -7.60 6.96 -18.98
N ASP A 372 -6.98 8.10 -19.30
CA ASP A 372 -6.36 8.27 -20.61
C ASP A 372 -4.97 7.62 -20.71
N SER A 373 -4.77 6.92 -21.82
CA SER A 373 -3.56 6.22 -22.23
C SER A 373 -2.33 7.11 -22.33
N SER A 374 -2.47 8.40 -22.65
CA SER A 374 -1.38 9.37 -22.62
C SER A 374 -0.95 9.74 -21.20
N THR A 375 -1.88 9.74 -20.24
CA THR A 375 -1.59 10.06 -18.83
C THR A 375 -0.68 9.00 -18.22
N ALA A 376 -0.93 7.72 -18.53
CA ALA A 376 -0.07 6.60 -18.13
C ALA A 376 1.39 6.73 -18.61
N LEU A 377 1.62 7.34 -19.79
CA LEU A 377 2.98 7.66 -20.26
C LEU A 377 3.59 8.87 -19.53
N SER A 378 2.78 9.82 -19.06
CA SER A 378 3.24 11.00 -18.31
C SER A 378 3.66 10.69 -16.86
N TYR A 379 3.23 9.54 -16.32
CA TYR A 379 3.70 9.02 -15.03
C TYR A 379 5.04 8.26 -15.11
N LEU A 380 5.61 8.08 -16.31
CA LEU A 380 6.99 7.62 -16.45
C LEU A 380 7.96 8.78 -16.17
N PRO A 381 9.08 8.57 -15.44
CA PRO A 381 10.03 9.63 -15.14
C PRO A 381 10.78 10.09 -16.41
N THR A 382 10.29 11.16 -17.04
CA THR A 382 10.93 11.74 -18.22
C THR A 382 12.25 12.42 -17.86
N PHE A 383 13.36 11.71 -18.04
CA PHE A 383 14.71 12.29 -17.99
C PHE A 383 14.85 13.39 -19.07
N LYS A 384 14.71 14.65 -18.66
CA LYS A 384 15.02 15.81 -19.50
C LYS A 384 16.54 15.92 -19.68
N ILE A 385 17.07 15.23 -20.68
CA ILE A 385 18.44 15.41 -21.15
C ILE A 385 18.62 16.90 -21.54
N PRO A 386 19.59 17.64 -20.97
CA PRO A 386 19.82 19.02 -21.36
C PRO A 386 20.22 19.12 -22.84
N GLN A 387 19.49 19.91 -23.63
CA GLN A 387 19.86 20.18 -25.02
C GLN A 387 21.11 21.07 -25.08
N ILE A 388 22.28 20.44 -25.21
CA ILE A 388 23.52 21.13 -25.57
C ILE A 388 23.37 21.61 -27.02
N LYS A 389 23.24 22.93 -27.20
CA LYS A 389 23.24 23.56 -28.53
C LYS A 389 24.65 23.48 -29.12
N PHE A 390 24.85 22.62 -30.11
CA PHE A 390 26.07 22.61 -30.92
C PHE A 390 26.03 23.72 -31.97
N SER A 391 27.01 24.62 -31.91
CA SER A 391 27.31 25.57 -33.00
C SER A 391 28.21 24.88 -34.04
N PRO A 392 27.88 24.91 -35.34
CA PRO A 392 28.73 24.31 -36.37
C PRO A 392 29.92 25.23 -36.71
N GLY A 393 31.15 24.71 -36.64
CA GLY A 393 32.36 25.51 -36.92
C GLY A 393 33.67 24.72 -37.02
N THR A 394 34.02 24.29 -38.24
CA THR A 394 35.39 24.06 -38.75
C THR A 394 36.42 23.26 -37.93
N THR A 395 36.63 22.01 -38.37
CA THR A 395 37.93 21.41 -38.76
C THR A 395 39.19 21.56 -37.88
N GLY A 396 39.76 20.43 -37.46
CA GLY A 396 41.19 20.31 -37.11
C GLY A 396 41.53 18.98 -36.41
N LEU A 397 42.54 18.26 -36.91
CA LEU A 397 43.17 17.16 -36.16
C LEU A 397 44.27 17.72 -35.25
N TYR A 398 44.51 17.13 -34.07
CA TYR A 398 45.73 16.35 -33.75
C TYR A 398 45.70 15.79 -32.31
N LEU A 399 46.55 14.78 -32.06
CA LEU A 399 46.92 14.25 -30.74
C LEU A 399 48.43 14.57 -30.48
N PRO A 400 49.11 14.11 -29.41
CA PRO A 400 49.02 14.71 -28.07
C PRO A 400 50.39 14.96 -27.40
N GLU A 401 50.55 16.05 -26.63
CA GLU A 401 51.70 16.29 -25.71
C GLU A 401 51.33 17.43 -24.71
N GLY A 402 51.94 17.61 -23.54
CA GLY A 402 53.02 16.90 -22.85
C GLY A 402 53.20 17.42 -21.40
N ARG A 403 54.05 16.78 -20.58
CA ARG A 403 54.29 17.15 -19.16
C ARG A 403 55.03 18.50 -18.99
N LYS A 404 54.78 19.21 -17.87
CA LYS A 404 55.84 19.83 -17.04
C LYS A 404 55.39 20.22 -15.62
N HIS A 405 56.36 20.25 -14.70
CA HIS A 405 56.20 20.69 -13.29
C HIS A 405 56.26 22.22 -13.13
N VAL A 406 55.66 22.72 -12.05
CA VAL A 406 56.21 23.83 -11.24
C VAL A 406 56.16 23.40 -9.75
N SER A 407 57.05 23.96 -8.93
CA SER A 407 57.33 23.53 -7.54
C SER A 407 56.69 24.43 -6.45
N SER A 408 57.11 24.22 -5.20
CA SER A 408 56.48 24.65 -3.95
C SER A 408 56.85 26.03 -3.39
N ALA A 409 56.12 26.42 -2.33
CA ALA A 409 56.38 27.51 -1.36
C ALA A 409 56.10 28.94 -1.88
N THR A 410 55.56 29.88 -1.09
CA THR A 410 55.69 30.09 0.37
C THR A 410 54.50 30.90 0.92
N LEU A 411 53.96 30.54 2.09
CA LEU A 411 53.85 31.42 3.28
C LEU A 411 53.24 30.68 4.49
N ALA A 412 53.71 31.02 5.69
CA ALA A 412 53.17 30.57 6.97
C ALA A 412 53.42 31.65 8.04
N ALA A 413 52.88 31.42 9.24
CA ALA A 413 53.05 32.20 10.47
C ALA A 413 52.39 33.60 10.54
N VAL A 414 51.30 33.66 11.30
CA VAL A 414 51.23 34.58 12.45
C VAL A 414 51.00 33.72 13.70
N LEU A 415 51.93 33.85 14.66
CA LEU A 415 51.92 33.30 16.03
C LEU A 415 51.40 34.41 16.97
N SER A 416 50.99 34.23 18.24
CA SER A 416 50.74 33.09 19.15
C SER A 416 50.17 33.66 20.47
N GLY A 417 49.53 32.87 21.35
CA GLY A 417 49.20 33.34 22.70
C GLY A 417 48.63 32.27 23.65
N ALA A 418 49.35 32.00 24.75
CA ALA A 418 49.05 31.04 25.83
C ALA A 418 50.11 31.20 26.96
N PRO A 419 50.04 30.49 28.12
CA PRO A 419 48.91 30.11 28.98
C PRO A 419 49.16 30.49 30.49
N THR A 420 48.23 30.16 31.39
CA THR A 420 48.48 29.97 32.85
C THR A 420 47.53 28.89 33.43
N ALA A 421 47.81 28.36 34.63
CA ALA A 421 47.16 27.14 35.16
C ALA A 421 47.07 27.09 36.72
N ALA A 422 46.36 26.05 37.23
CA ALA A 422 46.16 25.68 38.64
C ALA A 422 45.23 26.63 39.47
N THR A 423 44.64 26.24 40.62
CA THR A 423 44.94 25.14 41.57
C THR A 423 43.68 24.66 42.33
N THR A 424 43.69 23.44 42.87
CA THR A 424 42.71 22.88 43.86
C THR A 424 43.32 22.80 45.27
N PRO A 425 42.56 22.84 46.40
CA PRO A 425 42.12 21.57 47.02
C PRO A 425 40.82 21.59 47.90
N THR A 426 40.39 20.39 48.31
CA THR A 426 39.45 20.01 49.42
C THR A 426 40.17 20.00 50.81
N PRO A 427 39.62 19.62 52.01
CA PRO A 427 38.40 18.85 52.42
C PRO A 427 37.57 19.58 53.55
N SER A 428 36.86 19.01 54.55
CA SER A 428 36.59 17.64 55.09
C SER A 428 35.24 17.53 55.88
N GLU A 429 34.93 16.30 56.34
CA GLU A 429 34.11 15.91 57.53
C GLU A 429 32.57 16.11 57.57
N GLY A 430 31.78 15.23 58.22
CA GLY A 430 32.12 13.95 58.89
C GLY A 430 30.95 13.26 59.64
N LEU A 431 31.17 12.02 60.12
CA LEU A 431 30.29 11.13 60.94
C LEU A 431 29.15 10.37 60.18
N VAL A 432 28.81 9.07 60.32
CA VAL A 432 29.18 7.87 61.14
C VAL A 432 28.06 7.33 62.07
N ASP A 433 27.87 6.00 61.98
CA ASP A 433 27.03 5.02 62.72
C ASP A 433 25.59 4.78 62.20
N ARG A 434 25.07 3.56 61.94
CA ARG A 434 25.21 2.13 62.38
C ARG A 434 24.04 1.69 63.29
N ARG A 435 23.67 0.40 63.16
CA ARG A 435 22.72 -0.40 64.00
C ARG A 435 21.22 -0.07 63.84
N GLU A 436 20.27 -0.95 64.16
CA GLU A 436 20.13 -2.43 64.23
C GLU A 436 18.60 -2.73 64.23
N ASP A 437 18.17 -3.98 63.97
CA ASP A 437 16.97 -4.71 64.47
C ASP A 437 15.64 -4.00 64.87
N ALA A 438 14.44 -4.59 64.73
CA ALA A 438 13.98 -5.87 64.15
C ALA A 438 12.42 -5.92 64.05
N ARG A 439 11.90 -6.98 63.42
CA ARG A 439 10.57 -7.64 63.60
C ARG A 439 9.35 -6.82 64.08
N SER A 440 8.26 -6.96 63.32
CA SER A 440 6.98 -7.38 63.91
C SER A 440 6.16 -8.24 62.94
N GLU A 441 5.36 -9.15 63.49
CA GLU A 441 4.39 -9.99 62.78
C GLU A 441 2.98 -9.35 62.92
N ILE A 442 2.01 -9.72 62.07
CA ILE A 442 0.79 -10.45 62.51
C ILE A 442 -0.20 -10.74 61.36
N ARG A 443 -0.80 -11.92 61.54
CA ARG A 443 -1.74 -12.76 60.79
C ARG A 443 -3.10 -12.15 60.37
N VAL A 444 -3.70 -12.80 59.36
CA VAL A 444 -5.13 -12.82 58.95
C VAL A 444 -6.09 -13.29 60.08
N PRO A 445 -7.39 -12.94 60.01
CA PRO A 445 -8.45 -13.89 59.57
C PRO A 445 -9.33 -13.30 58.42
N ALA A 446 -10.02 -14.03 57.52
CA ALA A 446 -10.94 -15.20 57.62
C ALA A 446 -12.37 -14.81 58.12
N SER A 447 -13.51 -15.45 57.74
CA SER A 447 -13.77 -16.71 57.01
C SER A 447 -15.20 -16.83 56.41
N SER A 448 -15.35 -17.62 55.33
CA SER A 448 -16.51 -18.43 54.84
C SER A 448 -17.88 -18.50 55.56
N LYS A 449 -18.98 -18.54 54.77
CA LYS A 449 -20.13 -19.51 54.72
C LYS A 449 -21.28 -18.91 53.86
N ASP A 450 -21.95 -19.57 52.89
CA ASP A 450 -22.66 -20.87 52.77
C ASP A 450 -24.18 -20.78 53.07
N ILE A 451 -25.00 -21.73 52.54
CA ILE A 451 -26.49 -21.90 52.63
C ILE A 451 -27.27 -21.06 51.57
N GLN A 452 -27.95 -21.61 50.54
CA GLN A 452 -29.21 -22.44 50.48
C GLN A 452 -30.50 -21.64 50.78
N GLU A 453 -31.70 -21.89 50.20
CA GLU A 453 -32.19 -22.63 49.01
C GLU A 453 -33.67 -22.19 48.72
N ALA A 454 -34.35 -22.81 47.73
CA ALA A 454 -35.82 -22.80 47.51
C ALA A 454 -36.49 -21.49 47.00
N GLU A 455 -37.63 -21.46 46.27
CA GLU A 455 -38.43 -22.54 45.64
C GLU A 455 -39.22 -22.09 44.37
N GLN A 456 -40.13 -22.95 43.87
CA GLN A 456 -40.85 -22.96 42.58
C GLN A 456 -42.24 -22.21 42.60
N PRO A 457 -43.11 -22.13 41.53
CA PRO A 457 -43.22 -23.00 40.34
C PRO A 457 -43.62 -22.43 38.93
N TYR A 458 -43.35 -23.27 37.92
CA TYR A 458 -44.16 -23.75 36.76
C TYR A 458 -45.60 -23.24 36.49
N PRO A 459 -46.14 -23.31 35.23
CA PRO A 459 -46.05 -24.51 34.36
C PRO A 459 -45.93 -24.37 32.82
N LEU A 460 -45.68 -25.52 32.18
CA LEU A 460 -45.72 -25.78 30.73
C LEU A 460 -47.16 -25.83 30.20
N SER A 461 -47.36 -25.61 28.89
CA SER A 461 -48.37 -26.39 28.13
C SER A 461 -48.14 -26.46 26.60
N SER A 462 -48.12 -27.69 26.09
CA SER A 462 -48.56 -28.15 24.75
C SER A 462 -48.80 -29.67 24.90
N PRO A 463 -49.79 -30.32 24.23
CA PRO A 463 -49.57 -30.75 22.84
C PRO A 463 -50.81 -31.13 21.94
N THR A 464 -50.72 -30.91 20.62
CA THR A 464 -51.28 -31.81 19.54
C THR A 464 -52.83 -32.05 19.47
N PRO A 465 -53.38 -32.97 18.62
CA PRO A 465 -53.41 -32.94 17.14
C PRO A 465 -54.79 -33.23 16.47
N GLN A 466 -54.95 -32.91 15.17
CA GLN A 466 -55.98 -33.41 14.21
C GLN A 466 -55.65 -32.84 12.80
N ALA A 467 -56.03 -33.39 11.62
CA ALA A 467 -56.35 -34.75 11.14
C ALA A 467 -56.25 -34.76 9.57
N ALA A 468 -56.20 -35.93 8.91
CA ALA A 468 -56.10 -36.07 7.44
C ALA A 468 -57.49 -36.07 6.74
N ARG A 469 -57.72 -35.96 5.41
CA ARG A 469 -57.18 -36.62 4.17
C ARG A 469 -57.92 -35.95 2.93
N PRO A 470 -57.86 -36.38 1.63
CA PRO A 470 -56.97 -37.31 0.91
C PRO A 470 -56.46 -36.84 -0.51
N LEU A 471 -55.50 -37.62 -1.04
CA LEU A 471 -55.18 -37.96 -2.45
C LEU A 471 -55.95 -37.36 -3.66
N VAL A 472 -55.20 -36.92 -4.69
CA VAL A 472 -55.30 -37.38 -6.11
C VAL A 472 -53.89 -37.40 -6.74
N SER A 473 -53.61 -38.33 -7.66
CA SER A 473 -52.39 -38.38 -8.48
C SER A 473 -52.62 -39.09 -9.83
N PRO A 474 -52.00 -38.65 -10.95
CA PRO A 474 -51.94 -39.43 -12.19
C PRO A 474 -50.69 -40.33 -12.30
N VAL A 475 -50.75 -41.37 -13.13
CA VAL A 475 -49.75 -42.45 -13.26
C VAL A 475 -49.03 -42.41 -14.62
N PRO A 476 -47.70 -42.66 -14.71
CA PRO A 476 -46.96 -42.73 -15.98
C PRO A 476 -46.83 -44.15 -16.54
N ARG A 477 -46.71 -44.31 -17.89
CA ARG A 477 -46.17 -45.46 -18.67
C ARG A 477 -46.51 -45.31 -20.18
N PRO A 478 -45.91 -46.07 -21.13
CA PRO A 478 -44.67 -46.85 -21.09
C PRO A 478 -43.78 -46.76 -22.38
N VAL A 479 -42.75 -47.63 -22.41
CA VAL A 479 -41.95 -48.17 -23.54
C VAL A 479 -40.91 -47.31 -24.30
N SER A 480 -39.69 -47.85 -24.35
CA SER A 480 -38.61 -47.52 -25.31
C SER A 480 -38.68 -48.45 -26.55
N PRO A 481 -37.83 -48.27 -27.57
CA PRO A 481 -36.57 -49.03 -27.54
C PRO A 481 -35.33 -48.22 -27.99
N GLN A 482 -34.15 -48.83 -27.82
CA GLN A 482 -32.84 -48.23 -28.11
C GLN A 482 -32.45 -48.38 -29.59
N LEU A 483 -31.76 -47.39 -30.17
CA LEU A 483 -30.58 -47.66 -31.02
C LEU A 483 -29.64 -46.45 -31.21
N LYS A 484 -28.41 -46.65 -30.73
CA LYS A 484 -27.15 -45.90 -30.88
C LYS A 484 -27.07 -44.73 -31.89
N MET A 485 -26.65 -43.56 -31.39
CA MET A 485 -25.76 -42.63 -32.11
C MET A 485 -24.60 -42.17 -31.21
N ARG A 486 -23.50 -41.69 -31.82
CA ARG A 486 -22.27 -41.26 -31.12
C ARG A 486 -22.48 -39.94 -30.34
N PRO A 487 -21.89 -39.77 -29.14
CA PRO A 487 -21.57 -38.46 -28.61
C PRO A 487 -20.47 -37.82 -29.47
N LEU A 488 -20.68 -36.59 -29.91
CA LEU A 488 -19.60 -35.72 -30.38
C LEU A 488 -18.92 -35.09 -29.16
N SER A 489 -17.66 -35.43 -28.91
CA SER A 489 -16.89 -34.85 -27.81
C SER A 489 -16.54 -33.39 -28.11
N PRO A 490 -16.83 -32.42 -27.21
CA PRO A 490 -16.21 -31.11 -27.31
C PRO A 490 -14.69 -31.25 -27.07
N PRO A 491 -13.84 -30.46 -27.76
CA PRO A 491 -12.39 -30.56 -27.63
C PRO A 491 -11.90 -30.10 -26.25
N PRO A 492 -10.81 -30.67 -25.70
CA PRO A 492 -10.32 -30.34 -24.38
C PRO A 492 -9.67 -28.95 -24.34
N LEU A 493 -10.34 -27.99 -23.70
CA LEU A 493 -9.88 -26.61 -23.46
C LEU A 493 -8.73 -26.51 -22.43
N VAL A 494 -7.95 -27.58 -22.26
CA VAL A 494 -6.86 -27.74 -21.27
C VAL A 494 -5.49 -27.45 -21.89
N THR A 495 -5.33 -27.61 -23.20
CA THR A 495 -4.03 -27.52 -23.89
C THR A 495 -3.53 -26.08 -24.06
N THR A 496 -4.42 -25.08 -24.09
CA THR A 496 -4.08 -23.69 -24.45
C THR A 496 -3.44 -22.88 -23.33
N ALA A 497 -3.50 -23.34 -22.07
CA ALA A 497 -2.96 -22.61 -20.91
C ALA A 497 -1.48 -22.89 -20.60
N LEU A 498 -0.92 -24.01 -21.08
CA LEU A 498 0.50 -24.36 -20.85
C LEU A 498 1.47 -23.51 -21.68
N ALA A 499 1.02 -23.03 -22.85
CA ALA A 499 1.85 -22.30 -23.80
C ALA A 499 2.42 -20.98 -23.23
N THR A 500 1.71 -20.33 -22.31
CA THR A 500 2.08 -19.03 -21.76
C THR A 500 3.32 -19.07 -20.86
N VAL A 501 3.65 -20.24 -20.29
CA VAL A 501 4.91 -20.46 -19.53
C VAL A 501 6.01 -20.97 -20.47
N GLN A 502 5.67 -21.86 -21.42
CA GLN A 502 6.62 -22.36 -22.42
C GLN A 502 7.20 -21.24 -23.30
N GLY A 503 6.43 -20.17 -23.55
CA GLY A 503 6.88 -18.97 -24.26
C GLY A 503 7.97 -18.13 -23.58
N LEU A 504 8.38 -18.46 -22.34
CA LEU A 504 9.46 -17.77 -21.62
C LEU A 504 10.86 -18.39 -21.80
N GLY A 505 10.98 -19.52 -22.52
CA GLY A 505 12.28 -20.09 -22.90
C GLY A 505 13.12 -20.68 -21.75
N VAL A 506 12.55 -20.87 -20.57
CA VAL A 506 13.24 -21.50 -19.42
C VAL A 506 13.22 -23.03 -19.56
N PRO A 507 14.34 -23.76 -19.41
CA PRO A 507 14.37 -25.22 -19.56
C PRO A 507 13.56 -25.97 -18.48
N VAL A 508 12.66 -26.86 -18.93
CA VAL A 508 11.59 -27.52 -18.15
C VAL A 508 12.10 -28.63 -17.18
N HIS A 509 13.41 -28.71 -16.91
CA HIS A 509 14.02 -29.70 -16.01
C HIS A 509 14.99 -29.10 -14.99
N HIS A 510 14.56 -28.07 -14.27
CA HIS A 510 15.31 -27.45 -13.18
C HIS A 510 15.59 -28.35 -11.95
N GLY A 511 14.96 -29.53 -11.86
CA GLY A 511 15.23 -30.51 -10.80
C GLY A 511 14.99 -30.06 -9.35
N LEU A 512 14.24 -28.97 -9.10
CA LEU A 512 13.90 -28.47 -7.75
C LEU A 512 12.48 -28.85 -7.26
N ALA A 513 11.60 -29.33 -8.16
CA ALA A 513 10.24 -29.72 -7.80
C ALA A 513 10.24 -30.78 -6.68
N GLY A 514 9.45 -30.55 -5.63
CA GLY A 514 9.34 -31.41 -4.46
C GLY A 514 10.55 -31.42 -3.51
N LYS A 515 11.63 -30.67 -3.78
CA LYS A 515 12.82 -30.66 -2.93
C LYS A 515 12.76 -29.57 -1.86
N SER A 516 13.14 -29.93 -0.64
CA SER A 516 13.39 -28.98 0.45
C SER A 516 14.64 -28.14 0.18
N ILE A 517 14.53 -26.83 0.33
CA ILE A 517 15.57 -25.83 0.09
C ILE A 517 16.20 -25.43 1.43
N LEU A 518 17.31 -26.07 1.78
CA LEU A 518 17.86 -26.05 3.15
C LEU A 518 19.18 -25.30 3.30
N SER A 519 20.06 -25.38 2.29
CA SER A 519 21.40 -24.80 2.25
C SER A 519 21.75 -24.38 0.82
N VAL A 520 22.65 -23.42 0.65
CA VAL A 520 23.12 -22.95 -0.67
C VAL A 520 23.88 -24.02 -1.47
N ASP A 521 24.46 -25.03 -0.80
CA ASP A 521 25.24 -26.10 -1.45
C ASP A 521 24.45 -26.93 -2.46
N MET A 522 23.11 -26.96 -2.34
CA MET A 522 22.25 -27.73 -3.23
C MET A 522 22.09 -27.12 -4.62
N PHE A 523 22.47 -25.85 -4.81
CA PHE A 523 22.25 -25.12 -6.06
C PHE A 523 23.39 -25.32 -7.03
N THR A 524 23.10 -25.96 -8.17
CA THR A 524 23.96 -25.88 -9.35
C THR A 524 23.88 -24.49 -10.00
N LYS A 525 24.89 -24.14 -10.81
CA LYS A 525 24.92 -22.88 -11.56
C LYS A 525 23.73 -22.75 -12.52
N ASP A 526 23.27 -23.86 -13.09
CA ASP A 526 22.12 -23.89 -14.01
C ASP A 526 20.79 -23.68 -13.26
N GLN A 527 20.63 -24.28 -12.08
CA GLN A 527 19.49 -24.02 -11.20
C GLN A 527 19.45 -22.57 -10.72
N LEU A 528 20.60 -22.01 -10.33
CA LEU A 528 20.69 -20.61 -9.95
C LEU A 528 20.31 -19.70 -11.13
N THR A 529 20.82 -20.00 -12.33
CA THR A 529 20.46 -19.27 -13.57
C THR A 529 18.96 -19.37 -13.86
N ALA A 530 18.34 -20.54 -13.68
CA ALA A 530 16.90 -20.75 -13.86
C ALA A 530 16.07 -19.96 -12.83
N ILE A 531 16.45 -19.97 -11.54
CA ILE A 531 15.81 -19.17 -10.49
C ILE A 531 15.86 -17.68 -10.84
N LEU A 532 17.05 -17.17 -11.20
CA LEU A 532 17.26 -15.75 -11.48
C LEU A 532 16.55 -15.29 -12.78
N ASN A 533 16.42 -16.17 -13.77
CA ASN A 533 15.68 -15.88 -15.00
C ASN A 533 14.16 -15.92 -14.79
N LEU A 534 13.64 -16.88 -14.02
CA LEU A 534 12.23 -16.93 -13.65
C LEU A 534 11.84 -15.76 -12.72
N ALA A 535 12.71 -15.39 -11.78
CA ALA A 535 12.54 -14.21 -10.95
C ALA A 535 12.44 -12.93 -11.81
N GLN A 536 13.28 -12.81 -12.84
CA GLN A 536 13.22 -11.67 -13.76
C GLN A 536 11.96 -11.69 -14.65
N ALA A 537 11.51 -12.86 -15.10
CA ALA A 537 10.23 -12.99 -15.80
C ALA A 537 9.04 -12.59 -14.91
N PHE A 538 9.07 -12.93 -13.62
CA PHE A 538 8.06 -12.49 -12.66
C PHE A 538 8.16 -11.00 -12.33
N SER A 539 9.36 -10.45 -12.18
CA SER A 539 9.58 -9.00 -12.05
C SER A 539 8.96 -8.24 -13.23
N LEU A 540 9.31 -8.63 -14.46
CA LEU A 540 8.78 -8.03 -15.69
C LEU A 540 7.27 -8.22 -15.88
N CYS A 541 6.68 -9.29 -15.33
CA CYS A 541 5.24 -9.49 -15.33
C CYS A 541 4.53 -8.61 -14.29
N VAL A 542 5.07 -8.49 -13.08
CA VAL A 542 4.50 -7.63 -12.01
C VAL A 542 4.60 -6.15 -12.39
N HIS A 543 5.74 -5.69 -12.91
CA HIS A 543 5.92 -4.33 -13.44
C HIS A 543 5.04 -4.01 -14.67
N LYS A 544 4.41 -5.02 -15.28
CA LYS A 544 3.47 -4.87 -16.40
C LYS A 544 2.05 -5.32 -16.03
N GLU A 545 1.75 -5.36 -14.73
CA GLU A 545 0.45 -5.70 -14.12
C GLU A 545 -0.17 -7.02 -14.61
N ARG A 546 0.67 -7.96 -15.10
CA ARG A 546 0.21 -9.24 -15.64
C ARG A 546 -0.24 -10.16 -14.51
N ARG A 547 -1.45 -10.71 -14.64
CA ARG A 547 -2.03 -11.66 -13.68
C ARG A 547 -1.24 -12.97 -13.64
N LEU A 548 -0.58 -13.24 -12.51
CA LEU A 548 0.16 -14.48 -12.23
C LEU A 548 -0.61 -15.42 -11.26
N ASP A 549 -1.86 -15.08 -10.93
CA ASP A 549 -2.73 -15.78 -9.96
C ASP A 549 -3.11 -17.22 -10.33
N HIS A 550 -2.76 -17.65 -11.55
CA HIS A 550 -3.04 -18.98 -12.07
C HIS A 550 -1.93 -20.00 -11.73
N ILE A 551 -0.71 -19.56 -11.40
CA ILE A 551 0.48 -20.42 -11.29
C ILE A 551 0.40 -21.32 -10.04
N LEU A 552 0.12 -20.73 -8.88
CA LEU A 552 -0.04 -21.42 -7.59
C LEU A 552 -1.50 -21.43 -7.12
N LYS A 553 -2.46 -21.28 -8.04
CA LYS A 553 -3.90 -21.25 -7.72
C LYS A 553 -4.33 -22.49 -6.94
N GLY A 554 -4.85 -22.28 -5.73
CA GLY A 554 -5.29 -23.36 -4.85
C GLY A 554 -4.17 -24.09 -4.10
N LYS A 555 -2.90 -23.67 -4.21
CA LYS A 555 -1.80 -24.14 -3.36
C LYS A 555 -1.77 -23.39 -2.04
N ILE A 556 -1.29 -24.06 -0.99
CA ILE A 556 -1.23 -23.51 0.38
C ILE A 556 0.22 -23.55 0.91
N MET A 557 0.67 -22.42 1.45
CA MET A 557 1.95 -22.28 2.16
C MET A 557 1.74 -22.27 3.67
N ALA A 558 2.45 -23.12 4.43
CA ALA A 558 2.62 -22.90 5.87
C ALA A 558 3.78 -21.91 6.10
N SER A 559 3.52 -20.82 6.81
CA SER A 559 4.51 -19.78 7.14
C SER A 559 4.82 -19.81 8.63
N ILE A 560 5.88 -20.51 9.01
CA ILE A 560 6.23 -20.90 10.38
C ILE A 560 7.46 -20.09 10.86
N PHE A 561 7.25 -19.19 11.82
CA PHE A 561 8.29 -18.25 12.28
C PHE A 561 8.42 -18.26 13.81
N TYR A 562 9.51 -18.87 14.30
CA TYR A 562 9.90 -18.81 15.72
C TYR A 562 10.84 -17.63 16.03
N GLU A 563 11.45 -17.00 15.02
CA GLU A 563 12.12 -15.70 15.14
C GLU A 563 11.30 -14.60 14.45
N VAL A 564 11.24 -13.41 15.05
CA VAL A 564 10.62 -12.23 14.42
C VAL A 564 11.25 -11.90 13.05
N SER A 565 10.39 -11.69 12.04
CA SER A 565 10.84 -11.28 10.71
C SER A 565 9.78 -10.53 9.91
N THR A 566 10.04 -9.25 9.62
CA THR A 566 9.28 -8.49 8.62
C THR A 566 9.64 -8.98 7.20
N ARG A 567 10.89 -8.75 6.76
CA ARG A 567 11.30 -8.95 5.36
C ARG A 567 11.28 -10.40 4.90
N THR A 568 11.50 -11.37 5.79
CA THR A 568 11.40 -12.79 5.37
C THR A 568 9.93 -13.21 5.26
N SER A 569 9.12 -12.99 6.30
CA SER A 569 7.71 -13.40 6.31
C SER A 569 6.87 -12.65 5.26
N CYS A 570 6.96 -11.32 5.21
CA CYS A 570 6.10 -10.50 4.36
C CYS A 570 6.30 -10.74 2.86
N SER A 571 7.55 -10.86 2.36
CA SER A 571 7.75 -11.10 0.91
C SER A 571 7.72 -12.57 0.48
N PHE A 572 7.78 -13.55 1.40
CA PHE A 572 7.24 -14.89 1.10
C PHE A 572 5.71 -14.85 0.96
N SER A 573 5.04 -14.10 1.83
CA SER A 573 3.58 -13.96 1.82
C SER A 573 3.08 -13.28 0.54
N ALA A 574 3.66 -12.13 0.19
CA ALA A 574 3.37 -11.43 -1.05
C ALA A 574 3.70 -12.29 -2.29
N ALA A 575 4.79 -13.08 -2.25
CA ALA A 575 5.12 -14.00 -3.35
C ALA A 575 4.05 -15.08 -3.55
N MET A 576 3.59 -15.75 -2.48
CA MET A 576 2.54 -16.77 -2.58
C MET A 576 1.20 -16.17 -3.04
N GLN A 577 0.82 -15.01 -2.51
CA GLN A 577 -0.42 -14.32 -2.89
C GLN A 577 -0.40 -13.81 -4.34
N ARG A 578 0.70 -13.22 -4.82
CA ARG A 578 0.85 -12.77 -6.23
C ARG A 578 0.77 -13.92 -7.24
N LEU A 579 1.13 -15.14 -6.83
CA LEU A 579 1.00 -16.36 -7.62
C LEU A 579 -0.37 -17.05 -7.44
N GLY A 580 -1.28 -16.50 -6.63
CA GLY A 580 -2.65 -16.98 -6.42
C GLY A 580 -2.79 -18.12 -5.40
N GLY A 581 -1.74 -18.43 -4.66
CA GLY A 581 -1.79 -19.35 -3.53
C GLY A 581 -2.31 -18.70 -2.24
N ARG A 582 -2.60 -19.54 -1.25
CA ARG A 582 -3.05 -19.15 0.10
C ARG A 582 -1.96 -19.43 1.12
N ILE A 583 -2.10 -18.86 2.31
CA ILE A 583 -1.10 -18.95 3.39
C ILE A 583 -1.82 -19.31 4.70
N ILE A 584 -1.17 -20.16 5.50
CA ILE A 584 -1.49 -20.37 6.92
C ILE A 584 -0.30 -19.83 7.69
N HIS A 585 -0.52 -18.81 8.52
CA HIS A 585 0.50 -18.23 9.37
C HIS A 585 0.54 -18.95 10.72
N MET A 586 1.74 -19.19 11.23
CA MET A 586 1.97 -19.65 12.60
C MET A 586 3.21 -18.96 13.15
N ASP A 587 3.07 -18.40 14.35
CA ASP A 587 4.16 -17.89 15.16
C ASP A 587 4.27 -18.70 16.47
N ALA A 588 5.42 -18.59 17.14
CA ALA A 588 5.66 -19.28 18.41
C ALA A 588 4.85 -18.71 19.59
N THR A 589 4.24 -17.53 19.45
CA THR A 589 3.55 -16.79 20.53
C THR A 589 2.07 -17.15 20.68
N THR A 590 1.38 -17.50 19.60
CA THR A 590 -0.08 -17.78 19.61
C THR A 590 -0.43 -19.26 19.40
N SER A 591 0.56 -20.15 19.30
CA SER A 591 0.41 -21.55 18.88
C SER A 591 0.55 -22.57 20.03
N SER A 592 0.25 -23.84 19.74
CA SER A 592 0.39 -24.97 20.68
C SER A 592 1.83 -25.24 21.14
N VAL A 593 2.84 -24.60 20.55
CA VAL A 593 4.23 -24.57 21.07
C VAL A 593 4.25 -24.10 22.54
N GLN A 594 3.38 -23.15 22.93
CA GLN A 594 3.22 -22.70 24.31
C GLN A 594 2.73 -23.80 25.28
N LYS A 595 2.27 -24.93 24.76
CA LYS A 595 1.82 -26.12 25.51
C LYS A 595 2.88 -27.25 25.50
N GLY A 596 4.06 -27.00 24.94
CA GLY A 596 5.14 -27.98 24.83
C GLY A 596 5.15 -28.84 23.56
N GLU A 597 4.41 -28.45 22.51
CA GLU A 597 4.46 -29.12 21.20
C GLU A 597 5.86 -29.04 20.57
N THR A 598 6.37 -30.15 20.03
CA THR A 598 7.73 -30.19 19.44
C THR A 598 7.75 -29.55 18.05
N LEU A 599 8.92 -29.09 17.59
CA LEU A 599 9.08 -28.59 16.22
C LEU A 599 8.68 -29.66 15.19
N GLU A 600 9.10 -30.90 15.41
CA GLU A 600 8.77 -32.06 14.58
C GLU A 600 7.26 -32.30 14.47
N ASP A 601 6.51 -32.19 15.57
CA ASP A 601 5.05 -32.32 15.60
C ASP A 601 4.37 -31.12 14.90
N THR A 602 4.72 -29.89 15.28
CA THR A 602 4.18 -28.66 14.66
C THR A 602 4.39 -28.67 13.15
N ILE A 603 5.58 -29.08 12.69
CA ILE A 603 5.89 -29.21 11.26
C ILE A 603 5.03 -30.28 10.59
N THR A 604 4.86 -31.44 11.22
CA THR A 604 4.03 -32.54 10.68
C THR A 604 2.57 -32.13 10.54
N VAL A 605 2.01 -31.46 11.57
CA VAL A 605 0.65 -30.93 11.56
C VAL A 605 0.48 -29.87 10.46
N MET A 606 1.35 -28.85 10.42
CA MET A 606 1.27 -27.76 9.44
C MET A 606 1.51 -28.23 8.00
N ALA A 607 2.35 -29.24 7.79
CA ALA A 607 2.56 -29.90 6.51
C ALA A 607 1.32 -30.68 6.03
N SER A 608 0.46 -31.17 6.94
CA SER A 608 -0.79 -31.83 6.56
C SER A 608 -1.80 -30.86 5.92
N TYR A 609 -1.77 -29.58 6.32
CA TYR A 609 -2.64 -28.52 5.82
C TYR A 609 -2.08 -27.75 4.60
N SER A 610 -0.87 -28.08 4.15
CA SER A 610 -0.14 -27.28 3.15
C SER A 610 0.54 -28.12 2.04
N ASP A 611 0.96 -27.43 0.98
CA ASP A 611 1.76 -28.00 -0.10
C ASP A 611 3.26 -27.77 0.11
N ILE A 612 3.62 -26.70 0.82
CA ILE A 612 5.00 -26.26 1.06
C ILE A 612 5.11 -25.52 2.39
N VAL A 613 6.21 -25.72 3.09
CA VAL A 613 6.46 -25.11 4.41
C VAL A 613 7.63 -24.13 4.29
N VAL A 614 7.47 -22.92 4.81
CA VAL A 614 8.55 -21.94 5.01
C VAL A 614 8.82 -21.88 6.52
N LEU A 615 10.04 -22.23 6.94
CA LEU A 615 10.43 -22.33 8.35
C LEU A 615 11.60 -21.39 8.67
N ARG A 616 11.44 -20.59 9.73
CA ARG A 616 12.54 -19.86 10.39
C ARG A 616 12.59 -20.19 11.89
N HIS A 617 13.78 -20.53 12.39
CA HIS A 617 13.97 -21.07 13.74
C HIS A 617 15.28 -20.55 14.38
N PRO A 618 15.35 -20.31 15.71
CA PRO A 618 16.55 -19.77 16.37
C PRO A 618 17.70 -20.77 16.58
N GLU A 619 17.43 -22.08 16.45
CA GLU A 619 18.44 -23.15 16.51
C GLU A 619 18.95 -23.50 15.10
N SER A 620 20.27 -23.49 14.91
CA SER A 620 20.93 -23.94 13.68
C SER A 620 20.71 -25.44 13.45
N GLY A 621 20.42 -25.84 12.21
CA GLY A 621 20.12 -27.23 11.84
C GLY A 621 18.64 -27.62 11.99
N ALA A 622 17.80 -26.80 12.64
CA ALA A 622 16.38 -27.10 12.83
C ALA A 622 15.59 -27.25 11.51
N ALA A 623 15.95 -26.48 10.47
CA ALA A 623 15.37 -26.66 9.14
C ALA A 623 15.70 -28.04 8.52
N LYS A 624 16.86 -28.61 8.85
CA LYS A 624 17.25 -29.97 8.45
C LYS A 624 16.53 -31.04 9.29
N ARG A 625 16.30 -30.81 10.59
CA ARG A 625 15.48 -31.69 11.44
C ARG A 625 14.04 -31.77 10.92
N ALA A 626 13.41 -30.62 10.71
CA ALA A 626 12.06 -30.52 10.13
C ALA A 626 11.92 -31.22 8.76
N ALA A 627 12.96 -31.18 7.93
CA ALA A 627 12.96 -31.84 6.63
C ALA A 627 13.12 -33.38 6.68
N LEU A 628 13.33 -33.97 7.87
CA LEU A 628 13.34 -35.42 8.07
C LEU A 628 11.97 -35.97 8.49
N CYS A 629 11.11 -35.18 9.16
CA CYS A 629 9.74 -35.58 9.49
C CYS A 629 8.69 -35.16 8.44
N CYS A 630 8.97 -34.13 7.64
CA CYS A 630 8.02 -33.56 6.69
C CYS A 630 8.01 -34.30 5.34
N ASN A 631 6.82 -34.58 4.80
CA ASN A 631 6.62 -35.14 3.46
C ASN A 631 6.37 -34.08 2.36
N LYS A 632 6.53 -32.79 2.69
CA LYS A 632 6.43 -31.64 1.80
C LYS A 632 7.80 -30.97 1.65
N ALA A 633 7.97 -30.15 0.61
CA ALA A 633 9.14 -29.29 0.52
C ALA A 633 9.17 -28.30 1.70
N ILE A 634 10.33 -28.20 2.37
CA ILE A 634 10.62 -27.17 3.38
C ILE A 634 11.60 -26.15 2.80
N ILE A 635 11.32 -24.86 2.93
CA ILE A 635 12.23 -23.77 2.61
C ILE A 635 12.80 -23.19 3.92
N ASN A 636 14.12 -23.20 4.04
CA ASN A 636 14.86 -22.53 5.12
C ASN A 636 14.82 -21.00 4.91
N ALA A 637 14.14 -20.33 5.85
CA ALA A 637 14.02 -18.87 5.96
C ALA A 637 14.93 -18.28 7.06
N GLY A 638 15.87 -19.08 7.58
CA GLY A 638 16.87 -18.73 8.59
C GLY A 638 16.90 -19.76 9.72
N ASP A 639 18.04 -20.40 9.95
CA ASP A 639 18.25 -21.32 11.08
C ASP A 639 19.40 -20.85 11.99
N GLY A 640 19.07 -20.17 13.08
CA GLY A 640 20.03 -19.72 14.10
C GLY A 640 21.17 -18.84 13.55
N VAL A 641 22.41 -19.35 13.60
CA VAL A 641 23.59 -18.75 12.96
C VAL A 641 24.11 -19.59 11.77
N GLY A 642 23.30 -20.52 11.28
CA GLY A 642 23.57 -21.38 10.13
C GLY A 642 23.41 -20.65 8.81
N GLU A 643 22.36 -20.95 8.05
CA GLU A 643 22.16 -20.41 6.70
C GLU A 643 20.87 -19.60 6.55
N HIS A 644 20.80 -18.86 5.45
CA HIS A 644 19.55 -18.29 4.92
C HIS A 644 19.63 -18.35 3.38
N PRO A 645 19.42 -19.53 2.77
CA PRO A 645 19.72 -19.76 1.35
C PRO A 645 18.91 -18.85 0.43
N THR A 646 17.65 -18.58 0.78
CA THR A 646 16.77 -17.70 0.02
C THR A 646 17.10 -16.21 0.13
N GLN A 647 17.95 -15.80 1.08
CA GLN A 647 18.57 -14.47 1.09
C GLN A 647 19.75 -14.43 0.12
N ALA A 648 20.68 -15.40 0.17
CA ALA A 648 21.80 -15.45 -0.78
C ALA A 648 21.36 -15.47 -2.25
N LEU A 649 20.24 -16.16 -2.57
CA LEU A 649 19.62 -16.10 -3.91
C LEU A 649 19.20 -14.68 -4.31
N LEU A 650 18.59 -13.91 -3.41
CA LEU A 650 18.08 -12.56 -3.71
C LEU A 650 19.19 -11.49 -3.70
N ASP A 651 20.25 -11.71 -2.91
CA ASP A 651 21.44 -10.87 -2.92
C ASP A 651 22.16 -10.97 -4.27
N ILE A 652 22.33 -12.19 -4.81
CA ILE A 652 22.89 -12.41 -6.16
C ILE A 652 21.97 -11.89 -7.26
N PHE A 653 20.63 -11.97 -7.09
CA PHE A 653 19.69 -11.31 -8.00
C PHE A 653 19.89 -9.79 -8.04
N ALA A 654 19.97 -9.14 -6.88
CA ALA A 654 20.22 -7.71 -6.79
C ALA A 654 21.55 -7.32 -7.47
N ILE A 655 22.65 -8.05 -7.20
CA ILE A 655 23.95 -7.82 -7.88
C ILE A 655 23.79 -7.91 -9.42
N ARG A 656 23.07 -8.93 -9.91
CA ARG A 656 22.88 -9.13 -11.36
C ARG A 656 22.05 -8.01 -12.00
N GLU A 657 20.98 -7.56 -11.37
CA GLU A 657 20.12 -6.51 -11.93
C GLU A 657 20.75 -5.11 -11.84
N GLU A 658 21.49 -4.81 -10.76
CA GLU A 658 22.12 -3.50 -10.53
C GLU A 658 23.38 -3.29 -11.41
N ILE A 659 24.14 -4.35 -11.70
CA ILE A 659 25.41 -4.27 -12.44
C ILE A 659 25.32 -4.91 -13.84
N GLY A 660 24.35 -5.79 -14.09
CA GLY A 660 24.17 -6.53 -15.35
C GLY A 660 24.95 -7.86 -15.44
N THR A 661 25.84 -8.14 -14.49
CA THR A 661 26.63 -9.37 -14.37
C THR A 661 26.99 -9.62 -12.91
N VAL A 662 27.33 -10.86 -12.57
CA VAL A 662 27.95 -11.25 -11.29
C VAL A 662 29.44 -11.61 -11.49
N ASN A 663 29.84 -11.99 -12.70
CA ASN A 663 31.24 -12.34 -13.01
C ASN A 663 32.07 -11.08 -13.26
N GLY A 664 33.33 -11.10 -12.80
CA GLY A 664 34.32 -10.03 -12.95
C GLY A 664 34.26 -8.97 -11.84
N LEU A 665 33.51 -9.20 -10.76
CA LEU A 665 33.26 -8.21 -9.71
C LEU A 665 34.09 -8.42 -8.44
N THR A 666 34.50 -7.32 -7.83
CA THR A 666 35.01 -7.26 -6.46
C THR A 666 33.87 -6.96 -5.50
N ILE A 667 33.59 -7.90 -4.59
CA ILE A 667 32.49 -7.86 -3.63
C ILE A 667 33.09 -7.70 -2.23
N THR A 668 32.86 -6.54 -1.62
CA THR A 668 33.37 -6.18 -0.29
C THR A 668 32.29 -6.35 0.76
N MET A 669 32.52 -7.28 1.69
CA MET A 669 31.61 -7.62 2.77
C MET A 669 32.05 -6.92 4.06
N VAL A 670 31.14 -6.17 4.68
CA VAL A 670 31.43 -5.23 5.78
C VAL A 670 30.60 -5.55 7.02
N GLY A 671 31.23 -5.52 8.20
CA GLY A 671 30.53 -5.48 9.49
C GLY A 671 30.72 -6.75 10.32
N ASP A 672 29.61 -7.36 10.75
CA ASP A 672 29.61 -8.62 11.52
C ASP A 672 29.61 -9.82 10.57
N LEU A 673 30.81 -10.21 10.15
CA LEU A 673 31.03 -11.35 9.25
C LEU A 673 31.02 -12.68 10.01
N LYS A 674 31.26 -12.67 11.33
CA LYS A 674 31.28 -13.85 12.20
C LYS A 674 29.89 -14.42 12.45
N ASN A 675 28.92 -13.58 12.80
CA ASN A 675 27.54 -14.00 13.10
C ASN A 675 26.60 -13.88 11.87
N GLY A 676 27.07 -13.26 10.79
CA GLY A 676 26.29 -12.96 9.58
C GLY A 676 25.93 -14.17 8.72
N ARG A 677 24.94 -14.99 9.15
CA ARG A 677 24.39 -16.14 8.38
C ARG A 677 24.07 -15.85 6.90
N THR A 678 23.68 -14.62 6.59
CA THR A 678 23.42 -14.16 5.21
C THR A 678 24.72 -14.01 4.42
N VAL A 679 25.76 -13.44 5.02
CA VAL A 679 27.11 -13.33 4.44
C VAL A 679 27.74 -14.70 4.22
N HIS A 680 27.57 -15.64 5.17
CA HIS A 680 28.07 -17.02 5.01
C HIS A 680 27.41 -17.68 3.81
N SER A 681 26.08 -17.60 3.73
CA SER A 681 25.29 -18.14 2.60
C SER A 681 25.72 -17.51 1.27
N LEU A 682 25.89 -16.18 1.24
CA LEU A 682 26.27 -15.41 0.06
C LEU A 682 27.70 -15.72 -0.41
N ALA A 683 28.69 -15.71 0.49
CA ALA A 683 30.08 -16.01 0.16
C ALA A 683 30.25 -17.42 -0.42
N ARG A 684 29.52 -18.41 0.12
CA ARG A 684 29.50 -19.78 -0.41
C ARG A 684 28.84 -19.85 -1.79
N LEU A 685 27.67 -19.23 -1.98
CA LEU A 685 26.94 -19.26 -3.26
C LEU A 685 27.65 -18.47 -4.38
N LEU A 686 28.39 -17.42 -4.03
CA LEU A 686 29.20 -16.64 -4.97
C LEU A 686 30.34 -17.45 -5.61
N THR A 687 30.77 -18.56 -5.01
CA THR A 687 31.79 -19.46 -5.62
C THR A 687 31.35 -20.10 -6.94
N LEU A 688 30.07 -19.99 -7.33
CA LEU A 688 29.58 -20.39 -8.65
C LEU A 688 29.89 -19.36 -9.76
N TYR A 689 30.44 -18.20 -9.41
CA TYR A 689 30.81 -17.10 -10.31
C TYR A 689 32.30 -16.76 -10.19
N ASN A 690 32.86 -16.15 -11.24
CA ASN A 690 34.21 -15.60 -11.18
C ASN A 690 34.19 -14.24 -10.46
N VAL A 691 34.51 -14.21 -9.17
CA VAL A 691 34.50 -12.99 -8.32
C VAL A 691 35.76 -12.90 -7.46
N GLN A 692 35.98 -11.72 -6.88
CA GLN A 692 36.94 -11.49 -5.81
C GLN A 692 36.20 -11.04 -4.55
N LEU A 693 36.50 -11.64 -3.39
CA LEU A 693 35.88 -11.27 -2.11
C LEU A 693 36.84 -10.46 -1.25
N ARG A 694 36.35 -9.36 -0.70
CA ARG A 694 37.07 -8.54 0.30
C ARG A 694 36.30 -8.54 1.62
N TYR A 695 37.02 -8.56 2.74
CA TYR A 695 36.44 -8.58 4.08
C TYR A 695 36.92 -7.37 4.89
N VAL A 696 35.95 -6.58 5.40
CA VAL A 696 36.19 -5.45 6.31
C VAL A 696 35.38 -5.68 7.59
N SER A 697 36.06 -5.91 8.71
CA SER A 697 35.41 -6.29 9.96
C SER A 697 36.29 -5.95 11.17
N PRO A 698 35.71 -5.73 12.37
CA PRO A 698 36.49 -5.79 13.60
C PRO A 698 37.17 -7.16 13.74
N GLU A 699 38.37 -7.22 14.32
CA GLU A 699 39.17 -8.44 14.48
C GLU A 699 38.37 -9.59 15.14
N SER A 700 37.55 -9.27 16.13
CA SER A 700 36.68 -10.20 16.86
C SER A 700 35.49 -10.75 16.06
N LEU A 701 35.16 -10.16 14.91
CA LEU A 701 33.99 -10.44 14.05
C LEU A 701 34.35 -10.85 12.61
N GLY A 702 35.60 -11.28 12.36
CA GLY A 702 36.05 -11.73 11.05
C GLY A 702 35.29 -12.95 10.50
N MET A 703 35.33 -13.12 9.17
CA MET A 703 34.72 -14.24 8.46
C MET A 703 35.20 -15.60 9.03
N PRO A 704 34.29 -16.54 9.38
CA PRO A 704 34.68 -17.83 9.95
C PRO A 704 35.60 -18.65 9.04
N VAL A 705 36.60 -19.31 9.64
CA VAL A 705 37.66 -20.05 8.94
C VAL A 705 37.12 -21.15 8.04
N ASN A 706 36.03 -21.83 8.43
CA ASN A 706 35.36 -22.84 7.61
C ASN A 706 34.72 -22.25 6.34
N VAL A 707 34.20 -21.02 6.39
CA VAL A 707 33.67 -20.32 5.21
C VAL A 707 34.82 -19.87 4.31
N MET A 708 35.87 -19.26 4.89
CA MET A 708 37.07 -18.87 4.13
C MET A 708 37.72 -20.08 3.42
N SER A 709 37.85 -21.21 4.10
CA SER A 709 38.45 -22.44 3.55
C SER A 709 37.57 -23.06 2.45
N PHE A 710 36.24 -22.95 2.56
CA PHE A 710 35.33 -23.38 1.50
C PHE A 710 35.49 -22.49 0.26
N VAL A 711 35.55 -21.16 0.43
CA VAL A 711 35.77 -20.21 -0.67
C VAL A 711 37.14 -20.43 -1.34
N ASP A 712 38.18 -20.68 -0.55
CA ASP A 712 39.54 -20.99 -1.02
C ASP A 712 39.58 -22.30 -1.83
N SER A 713 38.89 -23.35 -1.36
CA SER A 713 38.74 -24.63 -2.08
C SER A 713 38.05 -24.53 -3.44
N ARG A 714 37.46 -23.36 -3.76
CA ARG A 714 36.84 -23.04 -5.05
C ARG A 714 37.68 -22.09 -5.92
N GLY A 715 38.88 -21.70 -5.47
CA GLY A 715 39.81 -20.84 -6.20
C GLY A 715 39.44 -19.36 -6.24
N ILE A 716 38.55 -18.91 -5.35
CA ILE A 716 38.10 -17.51 -5.28
C ILE A 716 39.11 -16.67 -4.47
N ARG A 717 39.63 -15.59 -5.06
CA ARG A 717 40.56 -14.67 -4.40
C ARG A 717 39.87 -13.98 -3.21
N GLN A 718 40.52 -14.06 -2.05
CA GLN A 718 40.07 -13.47 -0.79
C GLN A 718 41.10 -12.46 -0.27
N GLU A 719 40.64 -11.31 0.19
CA GLU A 719 41.47 -10.25 0.78
C GLU A 719 40.84 -9.73 2.08
N LYS A 720 41.66 -9.23 3.00
CA LYS A 720 41.23 -8.57 4.25
C LYS A 720 41.76 -7.15 4.26
N PHE A 721 40.95 -6.22 4.76
CA PHE A 721 41.27 -4.79 4.86
C PHE A 721 40.84 -4.26 6.23
N ASP A 722 41.68 -3.40 6.82
CA ASP A 722 41.46 -2.84 8.16
C ASP A 722 40.60 -1.56 8.15
N SER A 723 40.45 -0.93 6.98
CA SER A 723 39.64 0.26 6.73
C SER A 723 38.66 0.06 5.58
N LEU A 724 37.64 0.93 5.48
CA LEU A 724 36.77 0.97 4.31
C LEU A 724 37.42 1.75 3.17
N GLU A 725 38.16 2.79 3.53
CA GLU A 725 38.83 3.75 2.67
C GLU A 725 39.81 3.07 1.70
N GLU A 726 40.49 2.00 2.12
CA GLU A 726 41.35 1.17 1.26
C GLU A 726 40.57 0.18 0.39
N ALA A 727 39.47 -0.39 0.90
CA ALA A 727 38.71 -1.43 0.19
C ALA A 727 37.79 -0.86 -0.90
N LEU A 728 37.22 0.32 -0.66
CA LEU A 728 36.16 0.93 -1.47
C LEU A 728 36.55 1.30 -2.92
N PRO A 729 37.77 1.79 -3.24
CA PRO A 729 38.14 2.22 -4.59
C PRO A 729 38.01 1.13 -5.67
N ASP A 730 38.26 -0.14 -5.35
CA ASP A 730 38.04 -1.25 -6.28
C ASP A 730 36.70 -1.98 -6.07
N THR A 731 35.88 -1.58 -5.10
CA THR A 731 34.63 -2.27 -4.77
C THR A 731 33.54 -2.04 -5.82
N ASP A 732 33.01 -3.11 -6.42
CA ASP A 732 31.84 -3.06 -7.31
C ASP A 732 30.53 -3.29 -6.54
N VAL A 733 30.57 -4.14 -5.50
CA VAL A 733 29.44 -4.41 -4.60
C VAL A 733 29.89 -4.25 -3.15
N LEU A 734 29.30 -3.30 -2.42
CA LEU A 734 29.49 -3.17 -0.97
C LEU A 734 28.32 -3.83 -0.24
N TYR A 735 28.55 -5.02 0.31
CA TYR A 735 27.55 -5.77 1.06
C TYR A 735 27.75 -5.53 2.56
N VAL A 736 26.95 -4.64 3.14
CA VAL A 736 27.08 -4.18 4.53
C VAL A 736 26.19 -5.01 5.45
N THR A 737 26.63 -5.28 6.68
CA THR A 737 25.82 -5.97 7.70
C THR A 737 25.79 -5.27 9.05
N ARG A 738 24.62 -5.38 9.68
CA ARG A 738 24.36 -4.98 11.07
C ARG A 738 25.20 -5.78 12.05
N ILE A 739 25.78 -5.08 13.03
CA ILE A 739 26.38 -5.71 14.21
C ILE A 739 25.29 -6.40 15.04
N GLN A 740 25.39 -7.73 15.22
CA GLN A 740 24.35 -8.50 15.93
C GLN A 740 24.50 -8.38 17.45
N LYS A 741 24.06 -7.25 18.02
CA LYS A 741 24.03 -6.99 19.48
C LYS A 741 23.54 -8.19 20.29
N GLU A 742 22.53 -8.89 19.79
CA GLU A 742 21.92 -10.11 20.33
C GLU A 742 22.82 -11.36 20.37
N ARG A 743 24.06 -11.29 19.85
CA ARG A 743 25.06 -12.39 19.87
C ARG A 743 26.30 -12.08 20.72
N PHE A 744 26.38 -10.92 21.36
CA PHE A 744 27.50 -10.57 22.26
C PHE A 744 27.22 -11.05 23.70
N PRO A 745 28.22 -11.57 24.42
CA PRO A 745 28.06 -11.96 25.83
C PRO A 745 27.99 -10.75 26.77
N THR A 746 28.57 -9.61 26.39
CA THR A 746 28.50 -8.35 27.15
C THR A 746 28.11 -7.16 26.29
N ILE A 747 27.44 -6.16 26.91
CA ILE A 747 27.08 -4.90 26.25
C ILE A 747 28.34 -4.05 25.98
N GLN A 748 29.40 -4.24 26.77
CA GLN A 748 30.68 -3.57 26.68
C GLN A 748 31.41 -3.93 25.38
N GLU A 749 31.53 -5.23 25.06
CA GLU A 749 32.12 -5.69 23.78
C GLU A 749 31.35 -5.14 22.58
N TYR A 750 30.02 -5.22 22.60
CA TYR A 750 29.17 -4.65 21.54
C TYR A 750 29.43 -3.14 21.34
N LYS A 751 29.55 -2.37 22.42
CA LYS A 751 29.85 -0.93 22.37
C LYS A 751 31.25 -0.59 21.85
N GLN A 752 32.20 -1.52 21.86
CA GLN A 752 33.54 -1.31 21.28
C GLN A 752 33.58 -1.49 19.75
N VAL A 753 32.53 -2.08 19.15
CA VAL A 753 32.48 -2.40 17.72
C VAL A 753 31.30 -1.78 16.95
N SER A 754 30.19 -1.42 17.61
CA SER A 754 29.11 -0.63 16.96
C SER A 754 29.63 0.73 16.52
N GLY A 755 29.10 1.27 15.42
CA GLY A 755 29.53 2.56 14.86
C GLY A 755 30.97 2.63 14.32
N ARG A 756 31.77 1.55 14.35
CA ARG A 756 33.15 1.56 13.81
C ARG A 756 33.21 1.67 12.29
N TYR A 757 32.25 1.06 11.60
CA TYR A 757 32.16 1.05 10.14
C TYR A 757 30.78 1.57 9.73
N VAL A 758 30.72 2.86 9.35
CA VAL A 758 29.48 3.57 9.00
C VAL A 758 29.58 4.13 7.58
N ILE A 759 28.66 3.74 6.71
CA ILE A 759 28.62 4.27 5.35
C ILE A 759 28.00 5.67 5.36
N THR A 760 28.74 6.65 4.86
CA THR A 760 28.35 8.07 4.82
C THR A 760 28.49 8.64 3.41
N PRO A 761 27.79 9.75 3.06
CA PRO A 761 28.00 10.46 1.79
C PRO A 761 29.40 11.07 1.63
N HIS A 762 30.22 11.10 2.69
CA HIS A 762 31.63 11.45 2.58
C HIS A 762 32.46 10.27 2.07
N LEU A 763 32.32 9.11 2.72
CA LEU A 763 33.00 7.87 2.33
C LEU A 763 32.62 7.44 0.90
N MET A 764 31.34 7.58 0.53
CA MET A 764 30.82 7.27 -0.81
C MET A 764 31.39 8.14 -1.95
N ARG A 765 32.28 9.11 -1.66
CA ARG A 765 33.08 9.82 -2.69
C ARG A 765 34.31 9.03 -3.16
N LEU A 766 34.81 8.10 -2.33
CA LEU A 766 35.93 7.21 -2.68
C LEU A 766 35.47 5.97 -3.46
N ALA A 767 34.16 5.69 -3.42
CA ALA A 767 33.49 4.63 -4.15
C ALA A 767 33.47 4.86 -5.66
N LYS A 768 33.57 3.77 -6.45
CA LYS A 768 33.32 3.76 -7.90
C LYS A 768 31.97 4.40 -8.25
N THR A 769 31.90 5.00 -9.44
CA THR A 769 30.65 5.54 -10.01
C THR A 769 29.67 4.43 -10.40
N ARG A 770 30.17 3.33 -11.00
CA ARG A 770 29.41 2.09 -11.25
C ARG A 770 29.67 1.11 -10.12
N MET A 771 28.78 1.10 -9.14
CA MET A 771 28.86 0.30 -7.91
C MET A 771 27.46 0.22 -7.27
N VAL A 772 27.19 -0.80 -6.45
CA VAL A 772 25.98 -0.85 -5.61
C VAL A 772 26.32 -1.09 -4.13
N VAL A 773 25.54 -0.47 -3.24
CA VAL A 773 25.52 -0.70 -1.79
C VAL A 773 24.29 -1.54 -1.44
N LEU A 774 24.53 -2.72 -0.85
CA LEU A 774 23.53 -3.72 -0.48
C LEU A 774 23.54 -3.95 1.04
N HIS A 775 22.38 -4.29 1.61
CA HIS A 775 22.20 -4.55 3.04
C HIS A 775 20.97 -5.45 3.27
N PRO A 776 21.07 -6.56 4.03
CA PRO A 776 19.95 -7.51 4.20
C PRO A 776 18.81 -7.00 5.10
N LEU A 777 19.02 -5.89 5.82
CA LEU A 777 18.10 -5.18 6.72
C LEU A 777 17.59 -5.98 7.95
N PRO A 778 17.43 -5.32 9.12
CA PRO A 778 17.36 -3.87 9.32
C PRO A 778 18.74 -3.27 9.60
N ARG A 779 18.96 -2.03 9.15
CA ARG A 779 20.07 -1.20 9.63
C ARG A 779 19.73 -0.52 10.96
N VAL A 780 20.74 -0.05 11.67
CA VAL A 780 20.66 0.69 12.93
C VAL A 780 21.51 1.96 12.85
N ASP A 781 22.82 1.80 12.66
CA ASP A 781 23.85 2.83 12.72
C ASP A 781 24.89 2.72 11.58
N GLU A 782 24.97 1.57 10.90
CA GLU A 782 26.01 1.21 9.93
C GLU A 782 25.88 1.86 8.54
N ILE A 783 24.75 2.52 8.23
CA ILE A 783 24.52 3.29 6.99
C ILE A 783 23.73 4.55 7.37
N SER A 784 24.28 5.75 7.11
CA SER A 784 23.54 7.01 7.35
C SER A 784 22.30 7.09 6.45
N PRO A 785 21.14 7.56 6.96
CA PRO A 785 19.95 7.85 6.14
C PRO A 785 20.22 8.80 4.96
N ASP A 786 21.24 9.66 5.03
CA ASP A 786 21.60 10.56 3.92
C ASP A 786 21.98 9.78 2.64
N VAL A 787 22.50 8.55 2.80
CA VAL A 787 22.92 7.66 1.70
C VAL A 787 21.72 7.13 0.91
N ASP A 788 20.49 7.21 1.44
CA ASP A 788 19.26 6.78 0.74
C ASP A 788 19.01 7.58 -0.56
N SER A 789 19.60 8.78 -0.66
CA SER A 789 19.55 9.64 -1.84
C SER A 789 20.61 9.31 -2.91
N ASP A 790 21.62 8.49 -2.58
CA ASP A 790 22.63 8.06 -3.54
C ASP A 790 22.03 6.98 -4.47
N PRO A 791 22.09 7.13 -5.81
CA PRO A 791 21.51 6.14 -6.74
C PRO A 791 22.12 4.74 -6.55
N ARG A 792 23.34 4.63 -5.99
CA ARG A 792 24.02 3.36 -5.69
C ARG A 792 23.44 2.65 -4.46
N ALA A 793 22.52 3.26 -3.70
CA ALA A 793 21.81 2.62 -2.59
C ALA A 793 20.79 1.59 -3.10
N GLY A 794 21.21 0.33 -3.21
CA GLY A 794 20.41 -0.77 -3.74
C GLY A 794 19.59 -1.54 -2.70
N TYR A 795 19.81 -1.34 -1.39
CA TYR A 795 19.23 -2.18 -0.32
C TYR A 795 17.70 -2.23 -0.26
N PHE A 796 16.99 -1.19 -0.70
CA PHE A 796 15.52 -1.25 -0.85
C PHE A 796 15.09 -2.03 -2.10
N ARG A 797 15.80 -1.85 -3.24
CA ARG A 797 15.56 -2.58 -4.49
C ARG A 797 15.89 -4.08 -4.33
N GLN A 798 16.93 -4.40 -3.57
CA GLN A 798 17.26 -5.74 -3.08
C GLN A 798 16.10 -6.36 -2.29
N ALA A 799 15.52 -5.64 -1.33
CA ALA A 799 14.40 -6.14 -0.53
C ALA A 799 13.15 -6.45 -1.39
N GLU A 800 12.88 -5.65 -2.43
CA GLU A 800 11.83 -5.92 -3.41
C GLU A 800 12.18 -7.12 -4.31
N GLY A 801 13.42 -7.20 -4.82
CA GLY A 801 13.95 -8.35 -5.55
C GLY A 801 13.77 -9.67 -4.82
N GLY A 802 13.81 -9.62 -3.48
CA GLY A 802 13.46 -10.73 -2.59
C GLY A 802 12.06 -11.31 -2.78
N MET A 803 11.07 -10.52 -3.20
CA MET A 803 9.75 -11.02 -3.56
C MET A 803 9.80 -11.84 -4.84
N TYR A 804 10.41 -11.31 -5.92
CA TYR A 804 10.47 -11.97 -7.23
C TYR A 804 11.27 -13.28 -7.20
N VAL A 805 12.39 -13.31 -6.46
CA VAL A 805 13.17 -14.54 -6.24
C VAL A 805 12.38 -15.57 -5.44
N ARG A 806 11.59 -15.16 -4.45
CA ARG A 806 10.73 -16.09 -3.70
C ARG A 806 9.52 -16.57 -4.49
N MET A 807 8.98 -15.76 -5.40
CA MET A 807 8.00 -16.22 -6.39
C MET A 807 8.59 -17.34 -7.26
N ALA A 808 9.80 -17.16 -7.79
CA ALA A 808 10.51 -18.18 -8.55
C ALA A 808 10.74 -19.47 -7.73
N VAL A 809 11.31 -19.33 -6.53
CA VAL A 809 11.55 -20.45 -5.60
C VAL A 809 10.27 -21.24 -5.28
N LEU A 810 9.16 -20.56 -4.96
CA LEU A 810 7.88 -21.23 -4.66
C LEU A 810 7.31 -21.95 -5.89
N ALA A 811 7.34 -21.33 -7.08
CA ALA A 811 6.85 -21.93 -8.31
C ALA A 811 7.66 -23.17 -8.73
N MET A 812 9.00 -23.10 -8.62
CA MET A 812 9.90 -24.21 -8.96
C MET A 812 9.79 -25.36 -7.95
N ALA A 813 9.74 -25.06 -6.64
CA ALA A 813 9.59 -26.08 -5.60
C ALA A 813 8.24 -26.81 -5.68
N LEU A 814 7.16 -26.12 -6.09
CA LEU A 814 5.83 -26.70 -6.30
C LEU A 814 5.63 -27.33 -7.69
N GLY A 815 6.65 -27.34 -8.56
CA GLY A 815 6.59 -27.97 -9.89
C GLY A 815 5.59 -27.31 -10.84
N LYS A 816 5.61 -25.97 -10.90
CA LYS A 816 4.68 -25.15 -11.69
C LYS A 816 5.32 -24.32 -12.81
N CYS A 817 6.61 -24.54 -13.07
CA CYS A 817 7.39 -24.00 -14.17
C CYS A 817 8.32 -25.09 -14.74
#